data_AF-A0A928H6F7-F1
#
_entry.id   AF-A0A928H6F7-F1
#
_cell.length_a   1.000
_cell.length_b   1.000
_cell.length_c   1.000
_cell.angle_alpha   90.00
_cell.angle_beta   90.00
_cell.angle_gamma   90.00
#
_symmetry.space_group_name_H-M   'P 1'
#
loop_
_entity.id
_entity.type
_entity.pdbx_description
1 polymer ?
#
loop_
_entity_poly.entity_id
_entity_poly.type
_entity_poly.pdbx_seq_one_letter_code
_entity_poly.pdbx_strand_id
1 'polypeptide(L)'
;MPPVLQYRDMSTSHISTSGFSAVLAAMVAIAQVAAENIQSRIDACHATGGSVSGFATIADSPTVWSYWNHEPADHLRRMSYSRPSVFTLGEWMPEWYERLHGEELISEAASLGIDTVYCHFFKGFGLKHEHAEMLRTKEFVKIAHARGVKVLGYCQMNSLYNETMLGEVPELKDWTVRTYEGTVGLYCRQYYRWSPCIESRGFRDYLKKAIRYGIEDVGLDGFHFDNSYTRDCHCERCQEAFRKWLAANIKNPREVLGIADFNHVRLPPLINLGEGGQEWHDPLMLGAFRFRHTQVADFHREIFDYVKSFGGEKIVLHNPAYGRTDFAGRAVDLAVQPASCDFLLAENSRFIRAEKDGSFVTQTVAYKLGRRLGFKVFNSSWPKVRTDDDFSDPRAGIPRDADSMLRFYAEGMIYGDIAGCPWLVRSTKKGAGVILDDPVQKSAARTAFGFYRKHRERLYDTVPVAKAHLLYATDTFYGWTYKGSGFQSFMNTAERLNEQAVPYRIILESDITNLKSGDLLVLPDVRFLSRTLYEAIAAAGDRGVKILPLGLTGQYDENGRERAKDNPIVGFVKVANKVSAIPQEYKVQMSIDGIMAETQVNKNGEFVLHLLRPGNTSTIAELNVAFGDVCAAGCANLKALNPERFSVDDGCTLAGAKHDAAGCTLRIRNFRTMCSIVFKK
;
A
#
# COMPACT_ATOMS: atom_id res chain seq x y z
N MET A 1 -19.29 -52.84 45.02
CA MET A 1 -20.70 -52.48 45.29
C MET A 1 -20.70 -51.00 45.64
N PRO A 2 -21.31 -50.14 44.81
CA PRO A 2 -22.75 -49.84 44.82
C PRO A 2 -23.42 -50.04 43.44
N PRO A 3 -24.76 -49.88 43.32
CA PRO A 3 -25.59 -50.75 42.48
C PRO A 3 -26.00 -50.18 41.10
N VAL A 4 -26.32 -51.13 40.23
CA VAL A 4 -27.04 -51.01 38.97
C VAL A 4 -28.50 -50.65 39.23
N LEU A 5 -29.05 -49.68 38.49
CA LEU A 5 -30.51 -49.47 38.38
C LEU A 5 -30.89 -49.07 36.94
N GLN A 6 -32.07 -49.58 36.57
CA GLN A 6 -32.54 -49.96 35.25
C GLN A 6 -33.09 -48.80 34.41
N TYR A 7 -33.00 -49.00 33.09
CA TYR A 7 -33.77 -48.28 32.08
C TYR A 7 -35.27 -48.42 32.31
N ARG A 8 -35.99 -47.29 32.23
CA ARG A 8 -37.43 -47.28 31.94
C ARG A 8 -37.71 -46.27 30.83
N ASP A 9 -38.36 -46.80 29.82
CA ASP A 9 -38.84 -46.19 28.59
C ASP A 9 -39.99 -45.20 28.89
N MET A 10 -39.99 -44.03 28.25
CA MET A 10 -41.16 -43.15 28.12
C MET A 10 -41.11 -42.42 26.76
N SER A 11 -41.73 -43.07 25.78
CA SER A 11 -42.63 -42.51 24.76
C SER A 11 -42.47 -41.05 24.35
N THR A 12 -42.01 -40.89 23.10
CA THR A 12 -42.52 -39.98 22.06
C THR A 12 -43.52 -38.89 22.48
N SER A 13 -43.04 -37.66 22.61
CA SER A 13 -43.85 -36.46 22.41
C SER A 13 -43.70 -35.97 20.97
N HIS A 14 -44.84 -35.81 20.30
CA HIS A 14 -44.96 -35.29 18.94
C HIS A 14 -44.37 -33.87 18.84
N ILE A 15 -43.24 -33.73 18.13
CA ILE A 15 -42.83 -32.43 17.56
C ILE A 15 -43.61 -32.28 16.25
N SER A 16 -44.54 -31.32 16.22
CA SER A 16 -45.35 -31.04 15.02
C SER A 16 -44.46 -30.63 13.85
N THR A 17 -44.59 -31.33 12.73
CA THR A 17 -43.89 -31.10 11.46
C THR A 17 -44.13 -29.69 10.87
N SER A 18 -45.13 -28.94 11.36
CA SER A 18 -45.39 -27.55 10.97
C SER A 18 -44.33 -26.55 11.48
N GLY A 19 -43.68 -26.82 12.62
CA GLY A 19 -42.68 -25.91 13.20
C GLY A 19 -41.32 -25.95 12.48
N PHE A 20 -40.92 -27.14 12.02
CA PHE A 20 -39.62 -27.31 11.34
C PHE A 20 -39.64 -26.74 9.91
N SER A 21 -40.78 -26.85 9.22
CA SER A 21 -40.97 -26.25 7.90
C SER A 21 -40.99 -24.71 7.95
N ALA A 22 -41.52 -24.11 9.02
CA ALA A 22 -41.54 -22.66 9.18
C ALA A 22 -40.14 -22.09 9.48
N VAL A 23 -39.34 -22.78 10.30
CA VAL A 23 -37.95 -22.37 10.59
C VAL A 23 -37.06 -22.55 9.37
N LEU A 24 -37.20 -23.64 8.61
CA LEU A 24 -36.43 -23.84 7.38
C LEU A 24 -36.83 -22.82 6.30
N ALA A 25 -38.12 -22.52 6.15
CA ALA A 25 -38.60 -21.47 5.24
C ALA A 25 -38.08 -20.07 5.65
N ALA A 26 -38.02 -19.77 6.96
CA ALA A 26 -37.44 -18.53 7.46
C ALA A 26 -35.92 -18.46 7.22
N MET A 27 -35.19 -19.57 7.40
CA MET A 27 -33.74 -19.61 7.13
C MET A 27 -33.43 -19.52 5.62
N VAL A 28 -34.24 -20.13 4.77
CA VAL A 28 -34.13 -19.99 3.31
C VAL A 28 -34.48 -18.56 2.91
N ALA A 29 -35.55 -17.95 3.44
CA ALA A 29 -35.90 -16.57 3.16
C ALA A 29 -34.81 -15.59 3.66
N ILE A 30 -34.19 -15.84 4.81
CA ILE A 30 -33.06 -15.04 5.31
C ILE A 30 -31.83 -15.22 4.42
N ALA A 31 -31.53 -16.45 3.98
CA ALA A 31 -30.41 -16.72 3.06
C ALA A 31 -30.64 -16.12 1.67
N GLN A 32 -31.90 -16.06 1.22
CA GLN A 32 -32.29 -15.50 -0.07
C GLN A 32 -32.31 -13.97 -0.03
N VAL A 33 -32.79 -13.36 1.06
CA VAL A 33 -32.65 -11.92 1.33
C VAL A 33 -31.18 -11.54 1.52
N ALA A 34 -30.35 -12.40 2.10
CA ALA A 34 -28.90 -12.18 2.19
C ALA A 34 -28.23 -12.29 0.81
N ALA A 35 -28.60 -13.27 -0.01
CA ALA A 35 -28.10 -13.44 -1.37
C ALA A 35 -28.55 -12.30 -2.31
N GLU A 36 -29.79 -11.83 -2.19
CA GLU A 36 -30.32 -10.69 -2.93
C GLU A 36 -29.73 -9.35 -2.44
N ASN A 37 -29.44 -9.21 -1.14
CA ASN A 37 -28.67 -8.06 -0.62
C ASN A 37 -27.20 -8.09 -1.07
N ILE A 38 -26.60 -9.27 -1.22
CA ILE A 38 -25.23 -9.41 -1.74
C ILE A 38 -25.21 -9.14 -3.24
N GLN A 39 -26.16 -9.70 -4.01
CA GLN A 39 -26.25 -9.48 -5.44
C GLN A 39 -26.62 -8.03 -5.79
N SER A 40 -27.55 -7.40 -5.07
CA SER A 40 -27.84 -5.96 -5.27
C SER A 40 -26.68 -5.05 -4.89
N ARG A 41 -25.82 -5.45 -3.93
CA ARG A 41 -24.56 -4.74 -3.61
C ARG A 41 -23.48 -4.96 -4.67
N ILE A 42 -23.41 -6.15 -5.27
CA ILE A 42 -22.54 -6.46 -6.41
C ILE A 42 -23.01 -5.69 -7.66
N ASP A 43 -24.31 -5.64 -7.91
CA ASP A 43 -24.91 -4.94 -9.05
C ASP A 43 -24.82 -3.40 -8.87
N ALA A 44 -24.93 -2.88 -7.63
CA ALA A 44 -24.63 -1.49 -7.32
C ALA A 44 -23.13 -1.14 -7.50
N CYS A 45 -22.23 -2.11 -7.30
CA CYS A 45 -20.80 -1.99 -7.61
C CYS A 45 -20.53 -2.00 -9.13
N HIS A 46 -21.33 -2.72 -9.92
CA HIS A 46 -21.19 -2.81 -11.37
C HIS A 46 -21.87 -1.67 -12.12
N ALA A 47 -22.97 -1.12 -11.60
CA ALA A 47 -23.73 -0.04 -12.25
C ALA A 47 -23.08 1.35 -12.14
N THR A 48 -22.18 1.58 -11.17
CA THR A 48 -21.55 2.89 -10.93
C THR A 48 -20.15 3.04 -11.51
N GLY A 49 -19.61 2.04 -12.24
CA GLY A 49 -18.32 2.17 -12.90
C GLY A 49 -17.23 2.70 -11.98
N GLY A 50 -16.95 2.00 -10.88
CA GLY A 50 -15.81 2.32 -10.01
C GLY A 50 -15.93 3.64 -9.25
N SER A 51 -16.84 3.70 -8.29
CA SER A 51 -16.56 4.35 -7.01
C SER A 51 -17.55 3.83 -5.96
N VAL A 52 -17.06 3.41 -4.80
CA VAL A 52 -17.89 3.36 -3.60
C VAL A 52 -18.05 4.81 -3.15
N SER A 53 -18.92 5.57 -3.83
CA SER A 53 -19.34 6.88 -3.37
C SER A 53 -20.35 6.67 -2.24
N GLY A 54 -19.85 6.61 -1.00
CA GLY A 54 -20.70 6.44 0.18
C GLY A 54 -20.02 6.76 1.51
N PHE A 55 -18.69 6.73 1.56
CA PHE A 55 -17.93 7.31 2.67
C PHE A 55 -17.02 8.37 2.07
N ALA A 56 -17.20 9.64 2.44
CA ALA A 56 -16.13 10.61 2.26
C ALA A 56 -14.95 10.11 3.11
N THR A 57 -13.98 9.47 2.48
CA THR A 57 -12.79 8.98 3.16
C THR A 57 -11.96 10.17 3.61
N ILE A 58 -11.38 10.15 4.81
CA ILE A 58 -10.44 11.20 5.25
C ILE A 58 -9.27 11.39 4.29
N ALA A 59 -8.97 10.38 3.46
CA ALA A 59 -8.01 10.46 2.35
C ALA A 59 -8.25 11.64 1.38
N ASP A 60 -9.43 12.28 1.41
CA ASP A 60 -9.76 13.48 0.65
C ASP A 60 -9.46 14.79 1.38
N SER A 61 -8.91 14.76 2.59
CA SER A 61 -8.37 15.94 3.29
C SER A 61 -7.00 16.32 2.72
N PRO A 62 -6.64 17.62 2.63
CA PRO A 62 -5.23 18.00 2.59
C PRO A 62 -4.56 17.37 3.80
N THR A 63 -3.57 16.51 3.57
CA THR A 63 -2.76 15.93 4.64
C THR A 63 -1.30 16.29 4.39
N VAL A 64 -0.70 16.91 5.39
CA VAL A 64 0.74 17.11 5.49
C VAL A 64 1.21 16.39 6.75
N TRP A 65 1.96 15.30 6.57
CA TRP A 65 2.28 14.40 7.69
C TRP A 65 3.74 14.42 8.13
N SER A 66 3.99 14.01 9.37
CA SER A 66 5.34 13.66 9.83
C SER A 66 5.37 12.48 10.80
N TYR A 67 6.49 11.75 10.80
CA TYR A 67 6.85 10.81 11.87
C TYR A 67 6.97 11.57 13.19
N TRP A 68 6.46 11.02 14.30
CA TRP A 68 6.55 11.65 15.63
C TRP A 68 6.97 10.69 16.73
N ASN A 69 7.99 9.89 16.41
CA ASN A 69 8.49 8.81 17.25
C ASN A 69 7.46 7.76 17.65
N HIS A 70 7.56 6.59 17.01
CA HIS A 70 6.67 5.48 17.30
C HIS A 70 7.19 4.51 18.37
N GLU A 71 8.42 4.73 18.87
CA GLU A 71 9.03 3.84 19.86
C GLU A 71 8.82 4.34 21.28
N PRO A 72 8.25 3.52 22.19
CA PRO A 72 8.17 3.89 23.60
C PRO A 72 9.56 3.88 24.25
N ALA A 73 9.75 4.64 25.32
CA ALA A 73 11.05 4.79 25.98
C ALA A 73 11.67 3.43 26.39
N ASP A 74 10.87 2.49 26.88
CA ASP A 74 11.34 1.16 27.30
C ASP A 74 11.80 0.29 26.11
N HIS A 75 11.21 0.47 24.93
CA HIS A 75 11.72 -0.17 23.71
C HIS A 75 13.09 0.37 23.34
N LEU A 76 13.23 1.70 23.35
CA LEU A 76 14.50 2.37 23.07
C LEU A 76 15.58 1.89 24.04
N ARG A 77 15.28 1.82 25.34
CA ARG A 77 16.16 1.30 26.42
C ARG A 77 16.70 -0.11 26.20
N ARG A 78 16.00 -0.92 25.42
CA ARG A 78 16.37 -2.32 25.16
C ARG A 78 17.10 -2.52 23.84
N MET A 79 16.89 -1.63 22.87
CA MET A 79 17.44 -1.78 21.52
C MET A 79 18.96 -1.56 21.53
N SER A 80 19.73 -2.64 21.42
CA SER A 80 21.20 -2.64 21.36
C SER A 80 21.73 -2.86 19.94
N TYR A 81 21.07 -2.30 18.93
CA TYR A 81 21.49 -2.46 17.53
C TYR A 81 22.39 -1.31 17.08
N SER A 82 23.60 -1.63 16.62
CA SER A 82 24.65 -0.66 16.25
C SER A 82 24.50 -0.03 14.86
N ARG A 83 23.37 -0.21 14.16
CA ARG A 83 23.14 0.53 12.90
C ARG A 83 22.79 1.99 13.20
N PRO A 84 23.24 2.97 12.38
CA PRO A 84 22.82 4.36 12.48
C PRO A 84 21.31 4.47 12.23
N SER A 85 20.59 4.34 13.32
CA SER A 85 19.18 4.63 13.45
C SER A 85 18.98 5.31 14.81
N VAL A 86 17.84 5.96 15.00
CA VAL A 86 17.37 6.39 16.33
C VAL A 86 17.25 5.22 17.32
N PHE A 87 17.33 3.98 16.81
CA PHE A 87 17.30 2.74 17.57
C PHE A 87 18.59 2.43 18.33
N THR A 88 19.60 3.30 18.26
CA THR A 88 20.78 3.20 19.14
C THR A 88 20.48 3.89 20.47
N LEU A 89 20.68 3.18 21.57
CA LEU A 89 20.72 3.77 22.90
C LEU A 89 21.80 4.84 23.03
N GLY A 90 21.45 5.99 23.60
CA GLY A 90 22.40 7.03 23.98
C GLY A 90 21.85 7.97 25.05
N GLU A 91 22.76 8.63 25.76
CA GLU A 91 22.43 9.56 26.87
C GLU A 91 21.61 10.76 26.41
N TRP A 92 21.58 11.06 25.12
CA TRP A 92 20.74 12.09 24.50
C TRP A 92 19.24 11.75 24.49
N MET A 93 18.87 10.46 24.65
CA MET A 93 17.50 10.00 24.43
C MET A 93 16.47 10.70 25.34
N PRO A 94 16.68 10.86 26.67
CA PRO A 94 15.69 11.48 27.54
C PRO A 94 15.33 12.92 27.15
N GLU A 95 16.32 13.77 26.85
CA GLU A 95 16.09 15.17 26.46
C GLU A 95 15.32 15.29 25.14
N TRP A 96 15.70 14.49 24.13
CA TRP A 96 14.98 14.41 22.86
C TRP A 96 13.55 13.91 23.04
N TYR A 97 13.37 12.85 23.83
CA TYR A 97 12.06 12.25 24.11
C TYR A 97 11.13 13.21 24.85
N GLU A 98 11.68 14.03 25.74
CA GLU A 98 10.94 15.09 26.42
C GLU A 98 10.45 16.15 25.44
N ARG A 99 11.34 16.66 24.57
CA ARG A 99 10.97 17.66 23.57
C ARG A 99 9.91 17.17 22.59
N LEU A 100 9.93 15.88 22.20
CA LEU A 100 8.89 15.29 21.35
C LEU A 100 7.48 15.42 21.92
N HIS A 101 7.34 15.41 23.25
CA HIS A 101 6.05 15.55 23.94
C HIS A 101 5.75 16.99 24.36
N GLY A 102 6.68 17.91 24.13
CA GLY A 102 6.55 19.32 24.44
C GLY A 102 5.72 20.08 23.41
N GLU A 103 5.09 21.16 23.88
CA GLU A 103 4.27 22.06 23.05
C GLU A 103 5.07 22.79 21.95
N GLU A 104 6.32 23.16 22.23
CA GLU A 104 7.18 23.96 21.33
C GLU A 104 7.31 23.29 19.95
N LEU A 105 7.76 22.03 19.92
CA LEU A 105 8.08 21.34 18.68
C LEU A 105 6.86 21.09 17.80
N ILE A 106 5.72 20.67 18.40
CA ILE A 106 4.49 20.44 17.65
C ILE A 106 3.86 21.75 17.16
N SER A 107 4.02 22.86 17.90
CA SER A 107 3.61 24.19 17.45
C SER A 107 4.43 24.65 16.24
N GLU A 108 5.74 24.43 16.27
CA GLU A 108 6.61 24.74 15.13
C GLU A 108 6.24 23.90 13.90
N ALA A 109 6.05 22.59 14.07
CA ALA A 109 5.61 21.71 12.99
C ALA A 109 4.26 22.13 12.39
N ALA A 110 3.28 22.47 13.23
CA ALA A 110 1.98 22.97 12.78
C ALA A 110 2.11 24.28 11.99
N SER A 111 3.03 25.17 12.37
CA SER A 111 3.31 26.43 11.64
C SER A 111 3.87 26.22 10.23
N LEU A 112 4.45 25.05 9.95
CA LEU A 112 4.89 24.63 8.61
C LEU A 112 3.76 24.00 7.79
N GLY A 113 2.61 23.81 8.42
CA GLY A 113 1.41 23.26 7.80
C GLY A 113 1.20 21.77 8.04
N ILE A 114 2.02 21.11 8.89
CA ILE A 114 1.80 19.72 9.31
C ILE A 114 0.48 19.63 10.08
N ASP A 115 -0.37 18.69 9.69
CA ASP A 115 -1.71 18.50 10.25
C ASP A 115 -1.95 17.07 10.74
N THR A 116 -1.01 16.15 10.49
CA THR A 116 -1.14 14.74 10.87
C THR A 116 0.21 14.18 11.33
N VAL A 117 0.23 13.48 12.44
CA VAL A 117 1.42 12.77 12.94
C VAL A 117 1.07 11.37 13.40
N TYR A 118 2.07 10.48 13.48
CA TYR A 118 1.94 9.23 14.22
C TYR A 118 3.01 9.12 15.30
N CYS A 119 2.60 8.73 16.50
CA CYS A 119 3.48 8.61 17.68
C CYS A 119 3.28 7.25 18.38
N HIS A 120 4.10 6.97 19.39
CA HIS A 120 4.06 5.71 20.14
C HIS A 120 2.72 5.55 20.89
N PHE A 121 2.22 4.31 20.96
CA PHE A 121 1.01 3.99 21.73
C PHE A 121 1.03 2.53 22.23
N PHE A 122 1.06 1.55 21.33
CA PHE A 122 1.07 0.13 21.68
C PHE A 122 2.14 -0.64 20.90
N LYS A 123 3.27 -0.95 21.54
CA LYS A 123 4.39 -1.70 20.95
C LYS A 123 4.27 -3.21 21.17
N GLY A 124 3.44 -3.63 22.12
CA GLY A 124 3.19 -5.04 22.44
C GLY A 124 3.78 -5.49 23.77
N PHE A 125 4.11 -4.57 24.69
CA PHE A 125 4.46 -4.90 26.08
C PHE A 125 3.24 -5.22 26.94
N GLY A 126 2.06 -4.82 26.51
CA GLY A 126 0.80 -5.06 27.20
C GLY A 126 0.25 -3.77 27.78
N LEU A 127 -1.07 -3.64 27.77
CA LEU A 127 -1.81 -2.46 28.20
C LEU A 127 -1.44 -2.05 29.62
N LYS A 128 -1.19 -3.01 30.53
CA LYS A 128 -0.77 -2.70 31.91
C LYS A 128 0.64 -2.10 31.97
N HIS A 129 1.58 -2.65 31.22
CA HIS A 129 2.98 -2.19 31.24
C HIS A 129 3.11 -0.83 30.52
N GLU A 130 2.46 -0.68 29.37
CA GLU A 130 2.54 0.53 28.54
C GLU A 130 1.65 1.67 29.06
N HIS A 131 0.82 1.43 30.09
CA HIS A 131 -0.18 2.40 30.56
C HIS A 131 0.39 3.79 30.86
N ALA A 132 1.57 3.86 31.51
CA ALA A 132 2.21 5.13 31.83
C ALA A 132 2.61 5.92 30.57
N GLU A 133 3.17 5.23 29.56
CA GLU A 133 3.51 5.84 28.27
C GLU A 133 2.24 6.22 27.48
N MET A 134 1.16 5.44 27.57
CA MET A 134 -0.12 5.79 26.96
C MET A 134 -0.75 7.05 27.57
N LEU A 135 -0.61 7.27 28.88
CA LEU A 135 -1.03 8.52 29.52
C LEU A 135 -0.20 9.72 29.04
N ARG A 136 1.09 9.49 28.78
CA ARG A 136 1.96 10.51 28.16
C ARG A 136 1.52 10.82 26.73
N THR A 137 1.19 9.80 25.93
CA THR A 137 0.60 9.98 24.60
C THR A 137 -0.72 10.74 24.68
N LYS A 138 -1.59 10.44 25.66
CA LYS A 138 -2.85 11.17 25.88
C LYS A 138 -2.63 12.66 26.11
N GLU A 139 -1.61 13.03 26.88
CA GLU A 139 -1.32 14.45 27.09
C GLU A 139 -0.80 15.11 25.81
N PHE A 140 0.10 14.43 25.08
CA PHE A 140 0.57 14.90 23.78
C PHE A 140 -0.58 15.08 22.77
N VAL A 141 -1.56 14.16 22.73
CA VAL A 141 -2.74 14.27 21.86
C VAL A 141 -3.51 15.56 22.13
N LYS A 142 -3.75 15.91 23.40
CA LYS A 142 -4.41 17.19 23.74
C LYS A 142 -3.64 18.40 23.22
N ILE A 143 -2.32 18.38 23.37
CA ILE A 143 -1.43 19.43 22.87
C ILE A 143 -1.52 19.49 21.34
N ALA A 144 -1.39 18.37 20.63
CA ALA A 144 -1.49 18.34 19.18
C ALA A 144 -2.85 18.84 18.66
N HIS A 145 -3.94 18.39 19.28
CA HIS A 145 -5.31 18.79 18.93
C HIS A 145 -5.56 20.29 19.09
N ALA A 146 -5.02 20.92 20.14
CA ALA A 146 -5.11 22.36 20.34
C ALA A 146 -4.45 23.18 19.21
N ARG A 147 -3.63 22.54 18.37
CA ARG A 147 -2.97 23.12 17.18
C ARG A 147 -3.55 22.63 15.85
N GLY A 148 -4.65 21.87 15.90
CA GLY A 148 -5.29 21.29 14.72
C GLY A 148 -4.51 20.13 14.10
N VAL A 149 -3.62 19.47 14.85
CA VAL A 149 -2.84 18.33 14.38
C VAL A 149 -3.48 17.03 14.85
N LYS A 150 -3.83 16.15 13.91
CA LYS A 150 -4.32 14.80 14.16
C LYS A 150 -3.19 13.86 14.60
N VAL A 151 -3.50 12.93 15.49
CA VAL A 151 -2.53 11.98 16.04
C VAL A 151 -2.98 10.55 15.84
N LEU A 152 -2.17 9.78 15.11
CA LEU A 152 -2.34 8.34 14.94
C LEU A 152 -1.49 7.58 15.96
N GLY A 153 -2.09 6.66 16.70
CA GLY A 153 -1.35 5.79 17.61
C GLY A 153 -0.64 4.69 16.84
N TYR A 154 0.66 4.54 17.04
CA TYR A 154 1.39 3.37 16.56
C TYR A 154 0.92 2.12 17.29
N CYS A 155 0.55 1.10 16.53
CA CYS A 155 0.10 -0.19 17.03
C CYS A 155 0.89 -1.29 16.31
N GLN A 156 1.72 -2.02 17.05
CA GLN A 156 2.49 -3.14 16.50
C GLN A 156 1.59 -4.36 16.29
N MET A 157 1.50 -4.86 15.05
CA MET A 157 0.67 -6.02 14.73
C MET A 157 1.39 -7.37 14.80
N ASN A 158 2.74 -7.39 14.83
CA ASN A 158 3.49 -8.63 14.62
C ASN A 158 4.49 -8.96 15.73
N SER A 159 4.36 -8.33 16.89
CA SER A 159 5.28 -8.52 18.01
C SER A 159 4.60 -8.35 19.35
N LEU A 160 4.82 -9.32 20.24
CA LEU A 160 4.40 -9.33 21.64
C LEU A 160 5.62 -9.57 22.53
N TYR A 161 5.85 -8.69 23.50
CA TYR A 161 6.93 -8.80 24.48
C TYR A 161 6.53 -9.77 25.57
N ASN A 162 7.04 -11.00 25.51
CA ASN A 162 6.57 -12.08 26.37
C ASN A 162 6.86 -11.84 27.85
N GLU A 163 7.97 -11.17 28.18
CA GLU A 163 8.41 -10.93 29.57
C GLU A 163 7.43 -10.08 30.37
N THR A 164 6.74 -9.14 29.73
CA THR A 164 5.75 -8.27 30.38
C THR A 164 4.33 -8.79 30.12
N MET A 165 4.04 -9.19 28.88
CA MET A 165 2.71 -9.66 28.48
C MET A 165 2.27 -10.92 29.24
N LEU A 166 3.18 -11.84 29.61
CA LEU A 166 2.81 -13.05 30.38
C LEU A 166 2.25 -12.73 31.78
N GLY A 167 2.63 -11.58 32.36
CA GLY A 167 2.05 -11.12 33.63
C GLY A 167 0.63 -10.59 33.49
N GLU A 168 0.23 -10.20 32.27
CA GLU A 168 -1.12 -9.72 31.96
C GLU A 168 -2.00 -10.81 31.34
N VAL A 169 -1.41 -11.67 30.50
CA VAL A 169 -2.04 -12.72 29.72
C VAL A 169 -1.26 -14.03 29.95
N PRO A 170 -1.61 -14.84 30.97
CA PRO A 170 -0.92 -16.10 31.25
C PRO A 170 -0.93 -17.09 30.08
N GLU A 171 -1.97 -17.07 29.25
CA GLU A 171 -2.18 -17.92 28.08
C GLU A 171 -1.51 -17.39 26.79
N LEU A 172 -0.68 -16.35 26.87
CA LEU A 172 -0.06 -15.67 25.71
C LEU A 172 0.57 -16.64 24.70
N LYS A 173 1.17 -17.72 25.20
CA LYS A 173 1.83 -18.74 24.36
C LYS A 173 0.88 -19.34 23.33
N ASP A 174 -0.41 -19.46 23.61
CA ASP A 174 -1.42 -20.02 22.70
C ASP A 174 -1.82 -19.06 21.58
N TRP A 175 -1.47 -17.78 21.74
CA TRP A 175 -1.74 -16.73 20.75
C TRP A 175 -0.63 -16.60 19.71
N THR A 176 0.50 -17.27 19.91
CA THR A 176 1.70 -17.08 19.09
C THR A 176 1.72 -17.93 17.83
N VAL A 177 2.50 -17.48 16.84
CA VAL A 177 2.87 -18.28 15.68
C VAL A 177 3.53 -19.58 16.13
N ARG A 178 3.20 -20.68 15.42
CA ARG A 178 3.94 -21.94 15.47
C ARG A 178 4.73 -22.10 14.19
N THR A 179 6.03 -22.35 14.29
CA THR A 179 6.86 -22.76 13.14
C THR A 179 6.42 -24.14 12.65
N TYR A 180 6.90 -24.58 11.49
CA TYR A 180 6.58 -25.92 10.98
C TYR A 180 7.14 -27.04 11.89
N GLU A 181 8.20 -26.75 12.67
CA GLU A 181 8.72 -27.62 13.73
C GLU A 181 7.91 -27.54 15.04
N GLY A 182 6.84 -26.73 15.09
CA GLY A 182 5.99 -26.58 16.26
C GLY A 182 6.53 -25.62 17.33
N THR A 183 7.64 -24.92 17.07
CA THR A 183 8.23 -23.97 18.03
C THR A 183 7.54 -22.60 18.00
N VAL A 184 7.76 -21.76 19.01
CA VAL A 184 7.23 -20.38 19.05
C VAL A 184 7.93 -19.52 18.00
N GLY A 185 7.15 -18.85 17.14
CA GLY A 185 7.69 -17.90 16.17
C GLY A 185 8.19 -16.62 16.85
N LEU A 186 9.42 -16.21 16.50
CA LEU A 186 10.05 -14.99 17.01
C LEU A 186 10.00 -13.87 15.98
N TYR A 187 9.73 -12.65 16.45
CA TYR A 187 9.83 -11.45 15.63
C TYR A 187 11.31 -11.07 15.45
N CYS A 188 11.79 -11.01 14.20
CA CYS A 188 13.18 -10.64 13.87
C CYS A 188 14.26 -11.40 14.66
N ARG A 189 14.01 -12.66 15.04
CA ARG A 189 14.89 -13.50 15.88
C ARG A 189 15.17 -12.91 17.28
N GLN A 190 14.39 -11.92 17.72
CA GLN A 190 14.51 -11.34 19.05
C GLN A 190 13.82 -12.29 20.05
N TYR A 191 14.60 -12.93 20.92
CA TYR A 191 14.10 -13.97 21.85
C TYR A 191 12.96 -13.49 22.76
N TYR A 192 12.88 -12.18 22.98
CA TYR A 192 11.91 -11.51 23.84
C TYR A 192 10.68 -10.95 23.11
N ARG A 193 10.56 -11.18 21.79
CA ARG A 193 9.41 -10.75 20.99
C ARG A 193 8.85 -11.93 20.25
N TRP A 194 7.70 -12.42 20.71
CA TRP A 194 6.96 -13.47 20.04
C TRP A 194 6.06 -12.87 18.96
N SER A 195 5.95 -13.55 17.83
CA SER A 195 5.01 -13.14 16.78
C SER A 195 3.62 -13.71 17.06
N PRO A 196 2.55 -12.89 16.96
CA PRO A 196 1.18 -13.35 17.14
C PRO A 196 0.68 -14.12 15.91
N CYS A 197 -0.11 -15.16 16.17
CA CYS A 197 -0.90 -15.83 15.15
C CYS A 197 -2.17 -15.00 14.89
N ILE A 198 -2.34 -14.52 13.66
CA ILE A 198 -3.52 -13.73 13.30
C ILE A 198 -4.82 -14.53 13.40
N GLU A 199 -4.82 -15.86 13.42
CA GLU A 199 -6.04 -16.66 13.69
C GLU A 199 -6.38 -16.79 15.19
N SER A 200 -5.54 -16.29 16.09
CA SER A 200 -5.85 -16.27 17.52
C SER A 200 -6.93 -15.24 17.82
N ARG A 201 -8.11 -15.69 18.28
CA ARG A 201 -9.17 -14.79 18.75
C ARG A 201 -8.73 -13.96 19.95
N GLY A 202 -8.02 -14.56 20.91
CA GLY A 202 -7.47 -13.83 22.06
C GLY A 202 -6.58 -12.66 21.63
N PHE A 203 -5.73 -12.85 20.62
CA PHE A 203 -4.91 -11.76 20.08
C PHE A 203 -5.75 -10.67 19.38
N ARG A 204 -6.70 -11.07 18.50
CA ARG A 204 -7.58 -10.10 17.82
C ARG A 204 -8.38 -9.28 18.82
N ASP A 205 -8.94 -9.91 19.84
CA ASP A 205 -9.73 -9.25 20.87
C ASP A 205 -8.86 -8.34 21.73
N TYR A 206 -7.62 -8.73 22.01
CA TYR A 206 -6.66 -7.88 22.71
C TYR A 206 -6.28 -6.64 21.90
N LEU A 207 -6.03 -6.79 20.58
CA LEU A 207 -5.83 -5.64 19.70
C LEU A 207 -7.05 -4.71 19.70
N LYS A 208 -8.27 -5.25 19.65
CA LYS A 208 -9.51 -4.46 19.73
C LYS A 208 -9.65 -3.73 21.07
N LYS A 209 -9.17 -4.30 22.19
CA LYS A 209 -9.09 -3.60 23.48
C LYS A 209 -8.12 -2.42 23.43
N ALA A 210 -6.92 -2.63 22.86
CA ALA A 210 -5.95 -1.55 22.68
C ALA A 210 -6.49 -0.43 21.77
N ILE A 211 -7.16 -0.80 20.68
CA ILE A 211 -7.80 0.15 19.75
C ILE A 211 -8.85 0.99 20.46
N ARG A 212 -9.74 0.33 21.21
CA ARG A 212 -10.79 1.00 21.98
C ARG A 212 -10.20 2.01 22.96
N TYR A 213 -9.24 1.58 23.78
CA TYR A 213 -8.57 2.45 24.75
C TYR A 213 -7.88 3.65 24.07
N GLY A 214 -7.22 3.42 22.93
CA GLY A 214 -6.57 4.49 22.18
C GLY A 214 -7.54 5.54 21.64
N ILE A 215 -8.72 5.13 21.17
CA ILE A 215 -9.74 6.06 20.65
C ILE A 215 -10.52 6.73 21.79
N GLU A 216 -11.09 5.95 22.71
CA GLU A 216 -12.03 6.45 23.72
C GLU A 216 -11.30 7.16 24.88
N ASP A 217 -10.20 6.60 25.37
CA ASP A 217 -9.51 7.12 26.56
C ASP A 217 -8.36 8.07 26.22
N VAL A 218 -7.58 7.76 25.18
CA VAL A 218 -6.43 8.58 24.76
C VAL A 218 -6.82 9.69 23.79
N GLY A 219 -7.92 9.50 23.03
CA GLY A 219 -8.42 10.50 22.09
C GLY A 219 -7.74 10.45 20.71
N LEU A 220 -7.17 9.31 20.31
CA LEU A 220 -6.51 9.19 19.02
C LEU A 220 -7.48 9.39 17.83
N ASP A 221 -6.94 9.94 16.76
CA ASP A 221 -7.66 10.11 15.48
C ASP A 221 -7.64 8.83 14.64
N GLY A 222 -6.89 7.83 15.05
CA GLY A 222 -6.73 6.59 14.32
C GLY A 222 -5.47 5.83 14.71
N PHE A 223 -5.08 4.86 13.89
CA PHE A 223 -3.94 4.01 14.14
C PHE A 223 -3.00 3.89 12.95
N HIS A 224 -1.72 3.84 13.27
CA HIS A 224 -0.68 3.31 12.41
C HIS A 224 -0.39 1.86 12.81
N PHE A 225 -0.91 0.90 12.06
CA PHE A 225 -0.65 -0.53 12.24
C PHE A 225 0.67 -0.94 11.58
N ASP A 226 1.72 -1.05 12.38
CA ASP A 226 3.05 -1.37 11.90
C ASP A 226 3.30 -2.88 11.78
N ASN A 227 4.15 -3.28 10.83
CA ASN A 227 4.42 -4.66 10.44
C ASN A 227 3.14 -5.48 10.27
N SER A 228 2.15 -4.92 9.59
CA SER A 228 0.86 -5.55 9.32
C SER A 228 0.94 -6.75 8.35
N TYR A 229 2.13 -7.09 7.84
CA TYR A 229 2.41 -8.36 7.17
C TYR A 229 2.57 -9.50 8.17
N THR A 230 2.46 -10.74 7.72
CA THR A 230 2.57 -11.90 8.60
C THR A 230 3.42 -13.00 7.99
N ARG A 231 4.08 -13.79 8.83
CA ARG A 231 4.74 -15.04 8.41
C ARG A 231 3.76 -16.20 8.48
N ASP A 232 4.10 -17.31 7.83
CA ASP A 232 3.33 -18.55 7.93
C ASP A 232 3.28 -19.06 9.38
N CYS A 233 2.14 -19.64 9.74
CA CYS A 233 1.89 -20.21 11.05
C CYS A 233 1.26 -21.59 10.88
N HIS A 234 1.82 -22.58 11.57
CA HIS A 234 1.46 -23.98 11.44
C HIS A 234 0.65 -24.50 12.64
N CYS A 235 0.10 -23.61 13.46
CA CYS A 235 -0.81 -24.02 14.54
C CYS A 235 -2.11 -24.62 13.96
N GLU A 236 -2.80 -25.46 14.73
CA GLU A 236 -3.99 -26.16 14.23
C GLU A 236 -5.10 -25.23 13.72
N ARG A 237 -5.28 -24.04 14.33
CA ARG A 237 -6.22 -23.02 13.80
C ARG A 237 -5.92 -22.62 12.36
N CYS A 238 -4.64 -22.42 12.02
CA CYS A 238 -4.22 -22.08 10.66
C CYS A 238 -4.34 -23.29 9.72
N GLN A 239 -4.06 -24.50 10.20
CA GLN A 239 -4.20 -25.74 9.42
C GLN A 239 -5.67 -25.98 9.05
N GLU A 240 -6.59 -25.81 10.01
CA GLU A 240 -8.03 -25.91 9.80
C GLU A 240 -8.54 -24.83 8.84
N ALA A 241 -8.12 -23.58 9.03
CA ALA A 241 -8.48 -22.48 8.13
C ALA A 241 -8.02 -22.75 6.69
N PHE A 242 -6.82 -23.32 6.51
CA PHE A 242 -6.33 -23.67 5.18
C PHE A 242 -7.15 -24.80 4.53
N ARG A 243 -7.46 -25.88 5.27
CA ARG A 243 -8.31 -26.96 4.75
C ARG A 243 -9.70 -26.45 4.37
N LYS A 244 -10.28 -25.56 5.17
CA LYS A 244 -11.56 -24.91 4.86
C LYS A 244 -11.47 -24.07 3.59
N TRP A 245 -10.39 -23.32 3.43
CA TRP A 245 -10.15 -22.54 2.21
C TRP A 245 -10.01 -23.45 0.98
N LEU A 246 -9.27 -24.57 1.07
CA LEU A 246 -9.13 -25.54 -0.02
C LEU A 246 -10.50 -26.11 -0.42
N ALA A 247 -11.32 -26.52 0.56
CA ALA A 247 -12.67 -27.04 0.31
C ALA A 247 -13.59 -26.03 -0.39
N ALA A 248 -13.43 -24.73 -0.10
CA ALA A 248 -14.22 -23.68 -0.73
C ALA A 248 -13.74 -23.30 -2.15
N ASN A 249 -12.44 -23.45 -2.44
CA ASN A 249 -11.83 -22.92 -3.68
C ASN A 249 -11.43 -24.01 -4.68
N ILE A 250 -11.28 -25.27 -4.26
CA ILE A 250 -10.85 -26.38 -5.11
C ILE A 250 -11.92 -27.46 -5.13
N LYS A 251 -12.72 -27.50 -6.20
CA LYS A 251 -13.85 -28.44 -6.35
C LYS A 251 -13.41 -29.88 -6.70
N ASN A 252 -12.37 -30.03 -7.52
CA ASN A 252 -11.88 -31.32 -8.01
C ASN A 252 -10.46 -31.59 -7.49
N PRO A 253 -10.27 -31.94 -6.20
CA PRO A 253 -8.93 -32.09 -5.62
C PRO A 253 -8.07 -33.16 -6.32
N ARG A 254 -8.69 -34.25 -6.80
CA ARG A 254 -7.95 -35.30 -7.52
C ARG A 254 -7.42 -34.79 -8.85
N GLU A 255 -8.23 -34.02 -9.56
CA GLU A 255 -7.82 -33.45 -10.83
C GLU A 255 -6.72 -32.43 -10.59
N VAL A 256 -6.93 -31.46 -9.69
CA VAL A 256 -6.03 -30.31 -9.48
C VAL A 256 -4.73 -30.68 -8.75
N LEU A 257 -4.85 -31.36 -7.61
CA LEU A 257 -3.76 -31.64 -6.66
C LEU A 257 -3.30 -33.11 -6.65
N GLY A 258 -4.03 -34.03 -7.30
CA GLY A 258 -3.72 -35.46 -7.26
C GLY A 258 -4.15 -36.20 -5.99
N ILE A 259 -4.91 -35.56 -5.07
CA ILE A 259 -5.37 -36.15 -3.80
C ILE A 259 -6.89 -36.28 -3.75
N ALA A 260 -7.42 -37.22 -2.95
CA ALA A 260 -8.86 -37.48 -2.89
C ALA A 260 -9.64 -36.42 -2.10
N ASP A 261 -9.06 -35.92 -1.00
CA ASP A 261 -9.68 -34.98 -0.07
C ASP A 261 -8.62 -34.14 0.67
N PHE A 262 -9.06 -33.19 1.49
CA PHE A 262 -8.19 -32.26 2.22
C PHE A 262 -7.94 -32.63 3.69
N ASN A 263 -8.47 -33.77 4.18
CA ASN A 263 -8.54 -34.07 5.62
C ASN A 263 -7.17 -34.07 6.31
N HIS A 264 -6.15 -34.56 5.61
CA HIS A 264 -4.78 -34.67 6.11
C HIS A 264 -3.81 -33.67 5.48
N VAL A 265 -4.30 -32.77 4.63
CA VAL A 265 -3.46 -31.73 4.03
C VAL A 265 -2.92 -30.82 5.13
N ARG A 266 -1.66 -30.43 4.98
CA ARG A 266 -1.00 -29.45 5.83
C ARG A 266 -0.63 -28.23 5.00
N LEU A 267 -0.69 -27.06 5.60
CA LEU A 267 -0.12 -25.84 5.03
C LEU A 267 1.37 -26.11 4.78
N PRO A 268 1.87 -25.98 3.54
CA PRO A 268 3.27 -26.21 3.27
C PRO A 268 4.13 -25.13 3.95
N PRO A 269 5.34 -25.47 4.43
CA PRO A 269 6.23 -24.49 5.03
C PRO A 269 6.69 -23.49 3.97
N LEU A 270 6.46 -22.20 4.23
CA LEU A 270 6.85 -21.13 3.29
C LEU A 270 8.28 -20.63 3.54
N ILE A 271 9.06 -21.38 4.32
CA ILE A 271 10.43 -21.05 4.72
C ILE A 271 11.36 -21.29 3.53
N ASN A 272 12.31 -20.38 3.32
CA ASN A 272 13.28 -20.34 2.20
C ASN A 272 12.81 -19.74 0.86
N LEU A 273 11.74 -18.94 0.85
CA LEU A 273 11.45 -18.06 -0.30
C LEU A 273 12.53 -16.98 -0.54
N GLY A 274 13.37 -16.69 0.47
CA GLY A 274 14.19 -15.48 0.54
C GLY A 274 15.62 -15.53 -0.02
N GLU A 275 16.20 -16.71 -0.33
CA GLU A 275 17.63 -16.76 -0.69
C GLU A 275 17.96 -17.54 -1.98
N GLY A 276 17.02 -18.32 -2.50
CA GLY A 276 17.14 -18.99 -3.80
C GLY A 276 15.97 -18.70 -4.74
N GLY A 277 14.75 -18.64 -4.19
CA GLY A 277 13.49 -18.51 -4.93
C GLY A 277 13.27 -19.66 -5.93
N GLN A 278 12.03 -19.94 -6.31
CA GLN A 278 11.69 -20.89 -7.37
C GLN A 278 10.47 -20.35 -8.14
N GLU A 279 10.31 -20.76 -9.40
CA GLU A 279 9.02 -20.69 -10.08
C GLU A 279 8.20 -21.88 -9.56
N TRP A 280 7.05 -21.59 -8.94
CA TRP A 280 6.22 -22.60 -8.28
C TRP A 280 5.17 -23.13 -9.24
N HIS A 281 5.24 -24.44 -9.49
CA HIS A 281 4.27 -25.19 -10.29
C HIS A 281 3.42 -26.14 -9.45
N ASP A 282 3.71 -26.24 -8.15
CA ASP A 282 2.88 -27.03 -7.23
C ASP A 282 1.56 -26.27 -6.94
N PRO A 283 0.40 -26.78 -7.37
CA PRO A 283 -0.88 -26.14 -7.13
C PRO A 283 -1.24 -26.02 -5.65
N LEU A 284 -0.71 -26.87 -4.77
CA LEU A 284 -0.92 -26.74 -3.32
C LEU A 284 -0.14 -25.55 -2.76
N MET A 285 1.08 -25.31 -3.22
CA MET A 285 1.87 -24.12 -2.87
C MET A 285 1.21 -22.83 -3.39
N LEU A 286 0.75 -22.82 -4.65
CA LEU A 286 0.00 -21.68 -5.21
C LEU A 286 -1.28 -21.41 -4.42
N GLY A 287 -2.01 -22.47 -4.06
CA GLY A 287 -3.17 -22.39 -3.18
C GLY A 287 -2.82 -21.83 -1.79
N ALA A 288 -1.69 -22.24 -1.21
CA ALA A 288 -1.20 -21.71 0.05
C ALA A 288 -0.90 -20.21 -0.04
N PHE A 289 -0.27 -19.73 -1.11
CA PHE A 289 -0.06 -18.28 -1.31
C PHE A 289 -1.40 -17.53 -1.37
N ARG A 290 -2.36 -17.97 -2.18
CA ARG A 290 -3.69 -17.33 -2.27
C ARG A 290 -4.41 -17.32 -0.92
N PHE A 291 -4.40 -18.45 -0.21
CA PHE A 291 -4.95 -18.56 1.13
C PHE A 291 -4.31 -17.55 2.08
N ARG A 292 -2.98 -17.44 2.12
CA ARG A 292 -2.27 -16.53 3.02
C ARG A 292 -2.62 -15.07 2.76
N HIS A 293 -2.68 -14.65 1.50
CA HIS A 293 -3.08 -13.27 1.14
C HIS A 293 -4.53 -13.00 1.53
N THR A 294 -5.44 -13.96 1.28
CA THR A 294 -6.84 -13.86 1.71
C THR A 294 -6.95 -13.76 3.23
N GLN A 295 -6.22 -14.61 3.96
CA GLN A 295 -6.22 -14.66 5.42
C GLN A 295 -5.76 -13.33 6.04
N VAL A 296 -4.69 -12.75 5.50
CA VAL A 296 -4.18 -11.45 5.97
C VAL A 296 -5.17 -10.33 5.63
N ALA A 297 -5.73 -10.33 4.42
CA ALA A 297 -6.73 -9.35 4.02
C ALA A 297 -7.99 -9.40 4.90
N ASP A 298 -8.46 -10.60 5.28
CA ASP A 298 -9.60 -10.77 6.18
C ASP A 298 -9.28 -10.33 7.62
N PHE A 299 -8.06 -10.58 8.09
CA PHE A 299 -7.58 -10.05 9.37
C PHE A 299 -7.52 -8.52 9.36
N HIS A 300 -6.96 -7.92 8.30
CA HIS A 300 -6.95 -6.46 8.14
C HIS A 300 -8.36 -5.91 8.09
N ARG A 301 -9.27 -6.53 7.33
CA ARG A 301 -10.68 -6.10 7.26
C ARG A 301 -11.30 -6.07 8.65
N GLU A 302 -11.17 -7.14 9.42
CA GLU A 302 -11.73 -7.20 10.78
C GLU A 302 -11.19 -6.10 11.70
N ILE A 303 -9.87 -5.84 11.68
CA ILE A 303 -9.26 -4.85 12.57
C ILE A 303 -9.51 -3.42 12.09
N PHE A 304 -9.43 -3.16 10.78
CA PHE A 304 -9.58 -1.83 10.21
C PHE A 304 -11.05 -1.40 10.24
N ASP A 305 -11.98 -2.30 9.93
CA ASP A 305 -13.42 -2.03 10.07
C ASP A 305 -13.78 -1.74 11.53
N TYR A 306 -13.10 -2.39 12.49
CA TYR A 306 -13.30 -2.10 13.90
C TYR A 306 -12.84 -0.68 14.27
N VAL A 307 -11.72 -0.18 13.72
CA VAL A 307 -11.34 1.24 13.87
C VAL A 307 -12.42 2.16 13.29
N LYS A 308 -12.90 1.85 12.08
CA LYS A 308 -13.97 2.63 11.41
C LYS A 308 -15.31 2.58 12.14
N SER A 309 -15.56 1.56 12.96
CA SER A 309 -16.78 1.44 13.75
C SER A 309 -16.92 2.51 14.84
N PHE A 310 -15.83 3.19 15.23
CA PHE A 310 -15.85 4.32 16.15
C PHE A 310 -16.15 5.66 15.46
N GLY A 311 -16.25 5.68 14.13
CA GLY A 311 -16.45 6.88 13.33
C GLY A 311 -15.75 6.75 11.98
N GLY A 312 -16.42 7.13 10.88
CA GLY A 312 -15.85 7.08 9.53
C GLY A 312 -14.61 7.97 9.37
N GLU A 313 -14.51 8.97 10.24
CA GLU A 313 -13.38 9.89 10.40
C GLU A 313 -12.20 9.32 11.20
N LYS A 314 -12.23 8.05 11.62
CA LYS A 314 -11.06 7.41 12.22
C LYS A 314 -10.11 6.91 11.15
N ILE A 315 -8.83 7.24 11.30
CA ILE A 315 -7.81 6.98 10.28
C ILE A 315 -7.18 5.59 10.47
N VAL A 316 -7.01 4.87 9.37
CA VAL A 316 -6.24 3.64 9.30
C VAL A 316 -5.05 3.84 8.39
N LEU A 317 -3.86 3.85 8.98
CA LEU A 317 -2.56 3.74 8.32
C LEU A 317 -1.99 2.35 8.63
N HIS A 318 -1.38 1.69 7.67
CA HIS A 318 -0.63 0.46 7.97
C HIS A 318 0.70 0.38 7.22
N ASN A 319 1.67 -0.31 7.82
CA ASN A 319 2.94 -0.66 7.19
C ASN A 319 2.98 -2.16 6.90
N PRO A 320 2.76 -2.58 5.64
CA PRO A 320 2.89 -3.98 5.25
C PRO A 320 4.31 -4.34 4.78
N ALA A 321 5.30 -3.46 4.99
CA ALA A 321 6.63 -3.55 4.38
C ALA A 321 6.56 -3.61 2.84
N TYR A 322 5.72 -2.73 2.28
CA TYR A 322 5.46 -2.61 0.84
C TYR A 322 6.72 -2.44 0.00
N GLY A 323 6.70 -2.98 -1.22
CA GLY A 323 7.74 -2.74 -2.23
C GLY A 323 8.99 -3.63 -2.08
N ARG A 324 8.92 -4.66 -1.24
CA ARG A 324 9.97 -5.67 -1.10
C ARG A 324 9.69 -6.87 -2.00
N THR A 325 10.74 -7.61 -2.36
CA THR A 325 10.70 -8.65 -3.40
C THR A 325 10.08 -9.97 -2.96
N ASP A 326 9.93 -10.23 -1.67
CA ASP A 326 9.34 -11.46 -1.10
C ASP A 326 7.80 -11.38 -0.97
N PHE A 327 7.13 -10.86 -2.01
CA PHE A 327 5.67 -10.65 -2.06
C PHE A 327 4.89 -11.84 -1.47
N ALA A 328 5.20 -13.05 -1.94
CA ALA A 328 4.56 -14.30 -1.50
C ALA A 328 4.78 -14.62 0.00
N GLY A 329 5.95 -14.27 0.55
CA GLY A 329 6.30 -14.58 1.95
C GLY A 329 5.70 -13.61 2.97
N ARG A 330 5.46 -12.35 2.57
CA ARG A 330 4.81 -11.34 3.43
C ARG A 330 3.29 -11.46 3.44
N ALA A 331 2.72 -12.10 2.42
CA ALA A 331 1.29 -12.36 2.29
C ALA A 331 0.41 -11.10 2.33
N VAL A 332 0.91 -9.96 1.83
CA VAL A 332 0.11 -8.74 1.66
C VAL A 332 0.03 -8.41 0.18
N ASP A 333 -1.18 -8.48 -0.34
CA ASP A 333 -1.53 -8.10 -1.71
C ASP A 333 -2.45 -6.90 -1.62
N LEU A 334 -2.03 -5.79 -2.21
CA LEU A 334 -2.79 -4.54 -2.15
C LEU A 334 -4.09 -4.64 -2.98
N ALA A 335 -4.15 -5.52 -3.98
CA ALA A 335 -5.36 -5.70 -4.79
C ALA A 335 -6.57 -6.22 -4.00
N VAL A 336 -6.33 -6.87 -2.86
CA VAL A 336 -7.36 -7.40 -1.95
C VAL A 336 -7.40 -6.65 -0.61
N GLN A 337 -6.73 -5.51 -0.52
CA GLN A 337 -6.72 -4.67 0.68
C GLN A 337 -8.15 -4.18 1.01
N PRO A 338 -8.55 -4.15 2.29
CA PRO A 338 -9.87 -3.65 2.67
C PRO A 338 -10.01 -2.15 2.39
N ALA A 339 -11.22 -1.75 1.95
CA ALA A 339 -11.57 -0.35 1.69
C ALA A 339 -11.48 0.56 2.95
N SER A 340 -11.47 -0.03 4.14
CA SER A 340 -11.28 0.67 5.41
C SER A 340 -9.84 1.16 5.65
N CYS A 341 -8.90 0.88 4.74
CA CYS A 341 -7.55 1.44 4.79
C CYS A 341 -7.48 2.79 4.10
N ASP A 342 -7.15 3.85 4.85
CA ASP A 342 -6.99 5.20 4.28
C ASP A 342 -5.57 5.44 3.75
N PHE A 343 -4.56 4.89 4.44
CA PHE A 343 -3.16 5.15 4.14
C PHE A 343 -2.27 3.90 4.15
N LEU A 344 -1.33 3.87 3.21
CA LEU A 344 -0.23 2.91 3.14
C LEU A 344 1.09 3.59 3.56
N LEU A 345 1.81 3.02 4.52
CA LEU A 345 3.20 3.38 4.78
C LEU A 345 4.10 2.66 3.77
N ALA A 346 4.72 3.41 2.86
CA ALA A 346 5.65 2.87 1.88
C ALA A 346 7.08 2.87 2.41
N GLU A 347 7.42 1.89 3.24
CA GLU A 347 8.76 1.73 3.83
C GLU A 347 9.67 0.83 2.97
N ASN A 348 10.45 1.46 2.09
CA ASN A 348 11.35 0.78 1.16
C ASN A 348 12.51 1.69 0.71
N SER A 349 13.35 1.21 -0.21
CA SER A 349 14.52 1.94 -0.73
C SER A 349 14.23 2.77 -1.98
N ARG A 350 12.97 3.21 -2.16
CA ARG A 350 12.50 3.91 -3.37
C ARG A 350 12.55 5.43 -3.28
N PHE A 351 13.44 5.98 -2.46
CA PHE A 351 13.65 7.43 -2.41
C PHE A 351 14.03 7.95 -3.79
N ILE A 352 13.26 8.94 -4.25
CA ILE A 352 13.31 9.45 -5.62
C ILE A 352 14.72 9.89 -6.04
N ARG A 353 15.22 9.28 -7.12
CA ARG A 353 16.51 9.62 -7.73
C ARG A 353 16.61 9.10 -9.15
N ALA A 354 17.52 9.69 -9.93
CA ALA A 354 18.07 9.07 -11.12
C ALA A 354 19.37 8.32 -10.76
N GLU A 355 19.54 7.12 -11.30
CA GLU A 355 20.77 6.34 -11.22
C GLU A 355 21.72 6.73 -12.37
N LYS A 356 23.00 6.32 -12.28
CA LYS A 356 24.04 6.69 -13.26
C LYS A 356 23.79 6.14 -14.67
N ASP A 357 23.08 5.03 -14.78
CA ASP A 357 22.70 4.40 -16.05
C ASP A 357 21.46 5.03 -16.69
N GLY A 358 20.91 6.10 -16.08
CA GLY A 358 19.72 6.81 -16.53
C GLY A 358 18.41 6.21 -16.01
N SER A 359 18.45 5.09 -15.29
CA SER A 359 17.24 4.49 -14.70
C SER A 359 16.70 5.31 -13.53
N PHE A 360 15.40 5.23 -13.28
CA PHE A 360 14.77 5.96 -12.17
C PHE A 360 14.40 5.03 -11.03
N VAL A 361 14.63 5.52 -9.81
CA VAL A 361 14.05 4.91 -8.62
C VAL A 361 13.00 5.85 -8.07
N THR A 362 11.77 5.35 -7.96
CA THR A 362 10.58 6.15 -7.60
C THR A 362 9.61 5.33 -6.75
N GLN A 363 8.78 6.03 -5.98
CA GLN A 363 7.67 5.50 -5.20
C GLN A 363 6.36 5.42 -6.01
N THR A 364 6.38 5.83 -7.29
CA THR A 364 5.26 5.91 -8.24
C THR A 364 4.23 4.78 -8.15
N VAL A 365 4.66 3.52 -8.08
CA VAL A 365 3.74 2.37 -8.06
C VAL A 365 2.82 2.42 -6.84
N ALA A 366 3.33 2.84 -5.68
CA ALA A 366 2.50 2.97 -4.48
C ALA A 366 1.40 4.03 -4.69
N TYR A 367 1.76 5.19 -5.23
CA TYR A 367 0.82 6.28 -5.49
C TYR A 367 -0.24 5.88 -6.52
N LYS A 368 0.16 5.21 -7.60
CA LYS A 368 -0.78 4.75 -8.65
C LYS A 368 -1.69 3.62 -8.17
N LEU A 369 -1.19 2.71 -7.33
CA LEU A 369 -2.02 1.71 -6.66
C LEU A 369 -3.00 2.37 -5.70
N GLY A 370 -2.54 3.34 -4.91
CA GLY A 370 -3.41 4.12 -4.02
C GLY A 370 -4.55 4.80 -4.75
N ARG A 371 -4.25 5.43 -5.90
CA ARG A 371 -5.27 5.99 -6.80
C ARG A 371 -6.29 4.98 -7.29
N ARG A 372 -5.88 3.74 -7.56
CA ARG A 372 -6.78 2.68 -8.01
C ARG A 372 -7.59 2.09 -6.86
N LEU A 373 -6.99 1.94 -5.69
CA LEU A 373 -7.53 1.16 -4.57
C LEU A 373 -8.18 2.01 -3.48
N GLY A 374 -8.04 3.33 -3.54
CA GLY A 374 -8.71 4.27 -2.64
C GLY A 374 -7.91 4.65 -1.39
N PHE A 375 -6.61 4.35 -1.34
CA PHE A 375 -5.72 4.80 -0.26
C PHE A 375 -4.72 5.87 -0.73
N LYS A 376 -4.09 6.56 0.23
CA LYS A 376 -3.00 7.53 0.02
C LYS A 376 -1.70 7.01 0.63
N VAL A 377 -0.57 7.62 0.30
CA VAL A 377 0.74 7.03 0.64
C VAL A 377 1.56 7.91 1.57
N PHE A 378 1.84 7.39 2.77
CA PHE A 378 2.90 7.90 3.62
C PHE A 378 4.24 7.40 3.06
N ASN A 379 4.88 8.20 2.22
CA ASN A 379 6.21 7.87 1.67
C ASN A 379 7.25 7.91 2.80
N SER A 380 7.71 6.75 3.25
CA SER A 380 8.75 6.65 4.28
C SER A 380 10.03 6.04 3.73
N SER A 381 10.29 6.26 2.43
CA SER A 381 11.53 5.84 1.80
C SER A 381 12.70 6.73 2.22
N TRP A 382 13.90 6.14 2.23
CA TRP A 382 15.13 6.81 2.67
C TRP A 382 16.15 6.85 1.54
N PRO A 383 16.96 7.92 1.44
CA PRO A 383 18.16 7.90 0.62
C PRO A 383 19.00 6.66 0.92
N LYS A 384 19.65 6.10 -0.11
CA LYS A 384 20.68 5.08 0.13
C LYS A 384 21.76 5.72 1.01
N VAL A 385 22.09 5.06 2.12
CA VAL A 385 23.29 5.37 2.92
C VAL A 385 24.47 5.30 1.96
N ARG A 386 25.23 6.38 1.83
CA ARG A 386 26.37 6.42 0.92
C ARG A 386 27.46 5.50 1.45
N THR A 387 28.25 4.91 0.56
CA THR A 387 29.34 4.00 0.95
C THR A 387 30.43 4.70 1.78
N ASP A 388 30.49 6.03 1.70
CA ASP A 388 31.34 6.96 2.44
C ASP A 388 30.62 7.66 3.61
N ASP A 389 29.34 7.34 3.87
CA ASP A 389 28.67 7.86 5.05
C ASP A 389 29.38 7.30 6.29
N ASP A 390 29.89 8.20 7.12
CA ASP A 390 30.31 7.86 8.47
C ASP A 390 29.09 7.31 9.22
N PHE A 391 29.10 6.02 9.53
CA PHE A 391 28.02 5.35 10.26
C PHE A 391 27.85 5.90 11.68
N SER A 392 28.75 6.77 12.15
CA SER A 392 28.57 7.56 13.37
C SER A 392 27.80 8.88 13.17
N ASP A 393 27.64 9.35 11.93
CA ASP A 393 26.85 10.56 11.62
C ASP A 393 25.35 10.28 11.86
N PRO A 394 24.71 10.96 12.83
CA PRO A 394 23.29 10.78 13.13
C PRO A 394 22.36 11.17 11.95
N ARG A 395 22.90 11.83 10.93
CA ARG A 395 22.21 12.24 9.70
C ARG A 395 22.53 11.31 8.51
N ALA A 396 23.21 10.19 8.72
CA ALA A 396 23.38 9.18 7.69
C ALA A 396 22.01 8.71 7.17
N GLY A 397 21.82 8.71 5.85
CA GLY A 397 20.53 8.42 5.24
C GLY A 397 19.46 9.50 5.40
N ILE A 398 19.80 10.74 5.78
CA ILE A 398 18.87 11.90 5.77
C ILE A 398 19.27 12.86 4.64
N PRO A 399 18.34 13.33 3.79
CA PRO A 399 18.67 14.28 2.73
C PRO A 399 19.16 15.60 3.33
N ARG A 400 20.26 16.19 2.80
CA ARG A 400 20.89 17.39 3.36
C ARG A 400 20.71 18.65 2.52
N ASP A 401 20.46 18.48 1.23
CA ASP A 401 20.25 19.55 0.27
C ASP A 401 18.76 19.76 -0.02
N ALA A 402 18.37 21.02 -0.26
CA ALA A 402 17.00 21.40 -0.56
C ALA A 402 16.46 20.68 -1.80
N ASP A 403 17.29 20.46 -2.81
CA ASP A 403 16.88 19.78 -4.04
C ASP A 403 16.36 18.37 -3.76
N SER A 404 17.08 17.59 -2.94
CA SER A 404 16.67 16.22 -2.57
C SER A 404 15.41 16.18 -1.74
N MET A 405 15.24 17.16 -0.85
CA MET A 405 14.01 17.29 -0.07
C MET A 405 12.83 17.69 -0.95
N LEU A 406 12.98 18.70 -1.81
CA LEU A 406 11.93 19.16 -2.71
C LEU A 406 11.51 18.08 -3.71
N ARG A 407 12.45 17.31 -4.27
CA ARG A 407 12.11 16.14 -5.11
C ARG A 407 11.24 15.14 -4.36
N PHE A 408 11.62 14.79 -3.12
CA PHE A 408 10.88 13.84 -2.30
C PHE A 408 9.47 14.36 -2.00
N TYR A 409 9.34 15.62 -1.59
CA TYR A 409 8.03 16.21 -1.31
C TYR A 409 7.16 16.28 -2.57
N ALA A 410 7.74 16.67 -3.70
CA ALA A 410 7.04 16.82 -4.97
C ALA A 410 6.51 15.49 -5.55
N GLU A 411 7.14 14.37 -5.22
CA GLU A 411 6.81 13.07 -5.80
C GLU A 411 5.35 12.67 -5.54
N GLY A 412 4.88 12.75 -4.28
CA GLY A 412 3.48 12.47 -3.96
C GLY A 412 2.51 13.49 -4.59
N MET A 413 2.94 14.76 -4.67
CA MET A 413 2.10 15.85 -5.18
C MET A 413 1.71 15.63 -6.65
N ILE A 414 2.63 15.20 -7.51
CA ILE A 414 2.32 15.04 -8.96
C ILE A 414 1.29 13.94 -9.23
N TYR A 415 1.08 13.03 -8.29
CA TYR A 415 0.06 12.00 -8.36
C TYR A 415 -1.21 12.40 -7.61
N GLY A 416 -1.33 13.65 -7.15
CA GLY A 416 -2.40 14.14 -6.26
C GLY A 416 -2.57 13.30 -4.98
N ASP A 417 -1.44 12.89 -4.42
CA ASP A 417 -1.34 12.25 -3.11
C ASP A 417 -1.00 13.30 -2.04
N ILE A 418 -0.61 12.86 -0.84
CA ILE A 418 -0.27 13.70 0.31
C ILE A 418 1.19 14.17 0.28
N ALA A 419 1.50 15.18 1.11
CA ALA A 419 2.87 15.64 1.35
C ALA A 419 3.32 15.28 2.78
N GLY A 420 4.62 15.22 3.04
CA GLY A 420 5.16 14.92 4.36
C GLY A 420 6.51 14.24 4.30
N CYS A 421 7.05 13.81 5.44
CA CYS A 421 8.29 13.02 5.48
C CYS A 421 8.53 12.31 6.83
N PRO A 422 9.39 11.25 6.82
CA PRO A 422 9.65 10.43 8.00
C PRO A 422 10.79 10.93 8.91
N TRP A 423 11.41 12.09 8.64
CA TRP A 423 12.68 12.47 9.29
C TRP A 423 12.70 13.76 10.13
N LEU A 424 11.72 14.66 10.04
CA LEU A 424 11.84 16.01 10.64
C LEU A 424 12.14 15.99 12.14
N VAL A 425 11.53 15.08 12.91
CA VAL A 425 11.76 15.01 14.35
C VAL A 425 12.72 13.90 14.77
N ARG A 426 13.46 13.31 13.82
CA ARG A 426 14.54 12.37 14.15
C ARG A 426 15.58 13.09 15.00
N SER A 427 16.11 12.37 15.98
CA SER A 427 17.15 12.90 16.87
C SER A 427 18.43 13.21 16.09
N THR A 428 19.05 14.35 16.40
CA THR A 428 20.44 14.65 15.97
C THR A 428 21.48 13.95 16.84
N LYS A 429 21.05 13.11 17.80
CA LYS A 429 21.86 12.46 18.84
C LYS A 429 22.66 13.45 19.70
N LYS A 430 22.16 14.68 19.85
CA LYS A 430 22.77 15.75 20.64
C LYS A 430 21.71 16.46 21.48
N GLY A 431 21.60 16.07 22.76
CA GLY A 431 20.58 16.59 23.68
C GLY A 431 19.17 16.50 23.10
N ALA A 432 18.39 17.58 23.21
CA ALA A 432 17.05 17.69 22.66
C ALA A 432 16.96 17.99 21.14
N GLY A 433 18.07 17.93 20.40
CA GLY A 433 18.12 18.35 18.99
C GLY A 433 17.34 17.42 18.04
N VAL A 434 16.65 18.01 17.08
CA VAL A 434 15.92 17.30 16.00
C VAL A 434 16.34 17.82 14.62
N ILE A 435 16.06 17.04 13.57
CA ILE A 435 16.40 17.44 12.19
C ILE A 435 15.70 18.74 11.76
N LEU A 436 14.51 19.03 12.31
CA LEU A 436 13.77 20.25 12.05
C LEU A 436 14.54 21.52 12.48
N ASP A 437 15.49 21.41 13.41
CA ASP A 437 16.32 22.53 13.84
C ASP A 437 17.27 23.03 12.73
N ASP A 438 17.53 22.20 11.70
CA ASP A 438 18.34 22.59 10.54
C ASP A 438 17.56 23.61 9.66
N PRO A 439 18.09 24.83 9.45
CA PRO A 439 17.42 25.85 8.64
C PRO A 439 17.11 25.41 7.21
N VAL A 440 17.94 24.54 6.61
CA VAL A 440 17.74 24.04 5.25
C VAL A 440 16.53 23.11 5.21
N GLN A 441 16.40 22.21 6.18
CA GLN A 441 15.24 21.31 6.34
C GLN A 441 13.96 22.12 6.52
N LYS A 442 13.99 23.09 7.45
CA LYS A 442 12.85 23.95 7.77
C LYS A 442 12.40 24.78 6.57
N SER A 443 13.34 25.35 5.82
CA SER A 443 13.07 26.13 4.61
C SER A 443 12.45 25.26 3.50
N ALA A 444 13.06 24.11 3.20
CA ALA A 444 12.54 23.20 2.17
C ALA A 444 11.13 22.68 2.50
N ALA A 445 10.88 22.32 3.76
CA ALA A 445 9.56 21.91 4.24
C ALA A 445 8.54 23.06 4.10
N ARG A 446 8.88 24.28 4.53
CA ARG A 446 8.01 25.46 4.39
C ARG A 446 7.61 25.72 2.94
N THR A 447 8.58 25.68 2.02
CA THR A 447 8.34 25.89 0.59
C THR A 447 7.40 24.83 0.02
N ALA A 448 7.73 23.54 0.23
CA ALA A 448 6.95 22.44 -0.34
C ALA A 448 5.55 22.33 0.27
N PHE A 449 5.43 22.38 1.60
CA PHE A 449 4.14 22.22 2.28
C PHE A 449 3.23 23.44 2.04
N GLY A 450 3.81 24.65 2.04
CA GLY A 450 3.07 25.86 1.68
C GLY A 450 2.57 25.83 0.24
N PHE A 451 3.41 25.41 -0.70
CA PHE A 451 3.01 25.24 -2.10
C PHE A 451 1.92 24.18 -2.26
N TYR A 452 2.07 23.03 -1.60
CA TYR A 452 1.08 21.95 -1.62
C TYR A 452 -0.29 22.44 -1.16
N ARG A 453 -0.36 23.05 0.03
CA ARG A 453 -1.61 23.54 0.61
C ARG A 453 -2.26 24.64 -0.23
N LYS A 454 -1.46 25.57 -0.75
CA LYS A 454 -1.95 26.69 -1.57
C LYS A 454 -2.60 26.23 -2.88
N HIS A 455 -2.10 25.16 -3.49
CA HIS A 455 -2.47 24.76 -4.85
C HIS A 455 -3.24 23.43 -4.94
N ARG A 456 -3.53 22.79 -3.80
CA ARG A 456 -4.16 21.47 -3.74
C ARG A 456 -5.41 21.30 -4.57
N GLU A 457 -6.41 22.16 -4.35
CA GLU A 457 -7.71 22.00 -5.01
C GLU A 457 -7.65 22.02 -6.54
N ARG A 458 -6.62 22.67 -7.09
CA ARG A 458 -6.49 22.89 -8.52
C ARG A 458 -5.48 21.95 -9.18
N LEU A 459 -4.45 21.51 -8.44
CA LEU A 459 -3.38 20.67 -8.96
C LEU A 459 -3.49 19.20 -8.52
N TYR A 460 -4.05 18.91 -7.36
CA TYR A 460 -3.90 17.60 -6.69
C TYR A 460 -5.25 16.92 -6.41
N ASP A 461 -6.34 17.69 -6.32
CA ASP A 461 -7.72 17.16 -6.34
C ASP A 461 -8.14 16.82 -7.77
N THR A 462 -7.50 15.78 -8.29
CA THR A 462 -7.49 15.43 -9.71
C THR A 462 -7.78 13.95 -9.91
N VAL A 463 -8.19 13.59 -11.13
CA VAL A 463 -8.33 12.21 -11.59
C VAL A 463 -7.37 11.94 -12.76
N PRO A 464 -6.67 10.79 -12.77
CA PRO A 464 -5.76 10.47 -13.86
C PRO A 464 -6.53 10.15 -15.15
N VAL A 465 -6.07 10.71 -16.27
CA VAL A 465 -6.70 10.55 -17.59
C VAL A 465 -5.87 9.73 -18.57
N ALA A 466 -4.73 9.21 -18.10
CA ALA A 466 -3.82 8.41 -18.92
C ALA A 466 -4.52 7.23 -19.62
N LYS A 467 -4.11 7.00 -20.88
CA LYS A 467 -4.63 5.97 -21.79
C LYS A 467 -3.80 4.68 -21.85
N ALA A 468 -2.64 4.67 -21.18
CA ALA A 468 -1.88 3.45 -20.96
C ALA A 468 -2.27 2.83 -19.61
N HIS A 469 -2.39 1.50 -19.59
CA HIS A 469 -2.85 0.72 -18.46
C HIS A 469 -1.87 -0.42 -18.20
N LEU A 470 -1.24 -0.45 -17.02
CA LEU A 470 -0.35 -1.52 -16.59
C LEU A 470 -1.14 -2.54 -15.75
N LEU A 471 -1.15 -3.81 -16.18
CA LEU A 471 -1.87 -4.85 -15.47
C LEU A 471 -1.13 -5.29 -14.20
N TYR A 472 -1.84 -5.29 -13.07
CA TYR A 472 -1.43 -5.93 -11.82
C TYR A 472 -1.85 -7.41 -11.83
N ALA A 473 -0.98 -8.28 -12.35
CA ALA A 473 -1.27 -9.71 -12.57
C ALA A 473 -0.85 -10.58 -11.35
N THR A 474 -1.72 -10.61 -10.34
CA THR A 474 -1.46 -11.24 -9.03
C THR A 474 -0.99 -12.70 -9.12
N ASP A 475 -1.59 -13.53 -9.98
CA ASP A 475 -1.21 -14.95 -10.08
C ASP A 475 0.24 -15.15 -10.54
N THR A 476 0.75 -14.27 -11.39
CA THR A 476 2.16 -14.27 -11.78
C THR A 476 3.06 -13.91 -10.59
N PHE A 477 2.61 -13.05 -9.68
CA PHE A 477 3.39 -12.69 -8.48
C PHE A 477 3.45 -13.86 -7.49
N TYR A 478 2.40 -14.67 -7.39
CA TYR A 478 2.37 -15.88 -6.57
C TYR A 478 3.21 -17.01 -7.15
N GLY A 479 3.14 -17.24 -8.46
CA GLY A 479 3.84 -18.34 -9.12
C GLY A 479 5.32 -18.06 -9.37
N TRP A 480 5.69 -16.83 -9.72
CA TRP A 480 7.06 -16.48 -10.08
C TRP A 480 7.81 -15.76 -8.95
N THR A 481 8.05 -16.50 -7.86
CA THR A 481 8.70 -15.97 -6.65
C THR A 481 10.23 -15.99 -6.71
N TYR A 482 10.84 -16.60 -7.74
CA TYR A 482 12.29 -16.65 -7.92
C TYR A 482 12.89 -15.23 -7.81
N LYS A 483 13.62 -14.93 -6.73
CA LYS A 483 14.12 -13.57 -6.41
C LYS A 483 13.06 -12.45 -6.50
N GLY A 484 11.78 -12.78 -6.32
CA GLY A 484 10.65 -11.86 -6.48
C GLY A 484 10.38 -11.43 -7.92
N SER A 485 10.84 -12.20 -8.93
CA SER A 485 10.86 -11.77 -10.32
C SER A 485 9.50 -11.39 -10.91
N GLY A 486 8.40 -12.04 -10.53
CA GLY A 486 7.05 -11.65 -11.00
C GLY A 486 6.70 -10.21 -10.62
N PHE A 487 6.74 -9.91 -9.32
CA PHE A 487 6.49 -8.56 -8.83
C PHE A 487 7.57 -7.57 -9.29
N GLN A 488 8.83 -8.00 -9.36
CA GLN A 488 9.93 -7.16 -9.85
C GLN A 488 9.79 -6.80 -11.34
N SER A 489 9.30 -7.71 -12.20
CA SER A 489 9.05 -7.39 -13.61
C SER A 489 7.95 -6.33 -13.76
N PHE A 490 6.89 -6.44 -12.96
CA PHE A 490 5.87 -5.40 -12.86
C PHE A 490 6.46 -4.05 -12.42
N MET A 491 7.29 -4.04 -11.37
CA MET A 491 7.96 -2.81 -10.89
C MET A 491 8.91 -2.21 -11.94
N ASN A 492 9.71 -3.03 -12.62
CA ASN A 492 10.63 -2.59 -13.67
C ASN A 492 9.88 -2.02 -14.87
N THR A 493 8.75 -2.62 -15.24
CA THR A 493 7.89 -2.12 -16.33
C THR A 493 7.32 -0.75 -15.97
N ALA A 494 6.85 -0.58 -14.74
CA ALA A 494 6.37 0.71 -14.23
C ALA A 494 7.46 1.79 -14.25
N GLU A 495 8.69 1.46 -13.83
CA GLU A 495 9.85 2.36 -13.91
C GLU A 495 10.18 2.73 -15.36
N ARG A 496 10.14 1.75 -16.27
CA ARG A 496 10.40 2.00 -17.70
C ARG A 496 9.35 2.91 -18.35
N LEU A 497 8.09 2.83 -17.93
CA LEU A 497 7.05 3.76 -18.36
C LEU A 497 7.34 5.19 -17.87
N ASN A 498 7.79 5.33 -16.62
CA ASN A 498 8.20 6.63 -16.05
C ASN A 498 9.40 7.24 -16.80
N GLU A 499 10.41 6.43 -17.11
CA GLU A 499 11.60 6.83 -17.88
C GLU A 499 11.27 7.35 -19.27
N GLN A 500 10.23 6.79 -19.90
CA GLN A 500 9.77 7.20 -21.23
C GLN A 500 8.70 8.29 -21.21
N ALA A 501 8.46 8.92 -20.05
CA ALA A 501 7.43 9.93 -19.86
C ALA A 501 6.05 9.50 -20.39
N VAL A 502 5.69 8.23 -20.14
CA VAL A 502 4.38 7.66 -20.47
C VAL A 502 3.48 7.84 -19.25
N PRO A 503 2.43 8.67 -19.29
CA PRO A 503 1.40 8.64 -18.27
C PRO A 503 0.65 7.31 -18.34
N TYR A 504 0.44 6.64 -17.21
CA TYR A 504 -0.28 5.36 -17.15
C TYR A 504 -1.09 5.18 -15.88
N ARG A 505 -2.04 4.25 -15.92
CA ARG A 505 -2.82 3.79 -14.75
C ARG A 505 -2.43 2.35 -14.44
N ILE A 506 -2.44 1.98 -13.17
CA ILE A 506 -2.39 0.57 -12.78
C ILE A 506 -3.83 0.07 -12.73
N ILE A 507 -4.07 -1.09 -13.32
CA ILE A 507 -5.40 -1.72 -13.36
C ILE A 507 -5.34 -3.14 -12.82
N LEU A 508 -6.46 -3.60 -12.27
CA LEU A 508 -6.68 -4.99 -11.88
C LEU A 508 -7.32 -5.77 -13.03
N GLU A 509 -7.35 -7.10 -12.92
CA GLU A 509 -8.00 -7.98 -13.89
C GLU A 509 -9.47 -7.59 -14.14
N SER A 510 -10.19 -7.20 -13.09
CA SER A 510 -11.59 -6.76 -13.16
C SER A 510 -11.81 -5.50 -14.02
N ASP A 511 -10.77 -4.72 -14.28
CA ASP A 511 -10.88 -3.44 -14.99
C ASP A 511 -10.73 -3.59 -16.51
N ILE A 512 -10.24 -4.74 -16.98
CA ILE A 512 -9.95 -4.96 -18.41
C ILE A 512 -11.21 -4.81 -19.27
N THR A 513 -12.36 -5.17 -18.72
CA THR A 513 -13.67 -5.03 -19.39
C THR A 513 -14.05 -3.57 -19.62
N ASN A 514 -13.53 -2.63 -18.84
CA ASN A 514 -13.80 -1.19 -18.94
C ASN A 514 -12.90 -0.46 -19.95
N LEU A 515 -11.88 -1.13 -20.48
CA LEU A 515 -10.97 -0.55 -21.47
C LEU A 515 -11.67 -0.29 -22.80
N LYS A 516 -11.36 0.86 -23.40
CA LYS A 516 -11.99 1.41 -24.62
C LYS A 516 -11.03 1.32 -25.81
N SER A 517 -11.58 1.36 -27.01
CA SER A 517 -10.79 1.47 -28.24
C SER A 517 -9.79 2.63 -28.14
N GLY A 518 -8.54 2.39 -28.52
CA GLY A 518 -7.45 3.36 -28.40
C GLY A 518 -6.77 3.41 -27.04
N ASP A 519 -7.24 2.69 -26.02
CA ASP A 519 -6.45 2.44 -24.80
C ASP A 519 -5.29 1.47 -25.11
N LEU A 520 -4.22 1.52 -24.30
CA LEU A 520 -3.08 0.61 -24.37
C LEU A 520 -3.02 -0.23 -23.10
N LEU A 521 -3.08 -1.56 -23.23
CA LEU A 521 -2.89 -2.51 -22.14
C LEU A 521 -1.47 -3.09 -22.17
N VAL A 522 -0.68 -2.81 -21.14
CA VAL A 522 0.70 -3.29 -20.95
C VAL A 522 0.70 -4.47 -19.98
N LEU A 523 1.34 -5.56 -20.40
CA LEU A 523 1.33 -6.84 -19.69
C LEU A 523 2.78 -7.25 -19.35
N PRO A 524 3.21 -7.10 -18.08
CA PRO A 524 4.58 -7.37 -17.68
C PRO A 524 4.79 -8.85 -17.32
N ASP A 525 5.40 -9.63 -18.22
CA ASP A 525 5.77 -11.05 -18.02
C ASP A 525 4.64 -11.89 -17.41
N VAL A 526 3.42 -11.82 -17.96
CA VAL A 526 2.23 -12.53 -17.43
C VAL A 526 2.32 -14.04 -17.73
N ARG A 527 3.18 -14.74 -17.01
CA ARG A 527 3.48 -16.17 -17.20
C ARG A 527 2.35 -17.09 -16.75
N PHE A 528 1.75 -16.76 -15.61
CA PHE A 528 0.61 -17.48 -15.04
C PHE A 528 -0.65 -16.75 -15.47
N LEU A 529 -1.49 -17.44 -16.22
CA LEU A 529 -2.65 -16.84 -16.86
C LEU A 529 -3.85 -17.78 -16.84
N SER A 530 -4.89 -17.37 -16.12
CA SER A 530 -6.17 -18.05 -16.15
C SER A 530 -6.84 -17.93 -17.51
N ARG A 531 -7.68 -18.91 -17.84
CA ARG A 531 -8.48 -18.86 -19.08
C ARG A 531 -9.39 -17.63 -19.11
N THR A 532 -10.01 -17.29 -17.99
CA THR A 532 -10.89 -16.12 -17.86
C THR A 532 -10.14 -14.81 -18.14
N LEU A 533 -8.93 -14.64 -17.58
CA LEU A 533 -8.12 -13.45 -17.82
C LEU A 533 -7.68 -13.36 -19.29
N TYR A 534 -7.28 -14.48 -19.89
CA TYR A 534 -6.98 -14.53 -21.33
C TYR A 534 -8.18 -14.07 -22.18
N GLU A 535 -9.37 -14.59 -21.90
CA GLU A 535 -10.59 -14.24 -22.64
C GLU A 535 -10.94 -12.76 -22.49
N ALA A 536 -10.76 -12.18 -21.29
CA ALA A 536 -10.94 -10.75 -21.06
C ALA A 536 -9.95 -9.89 -21.88
N ILE A 537 -8.68 -10.31 -21.96
CA ILE A 537 -7.64 -9.62 -22.75
C ILE A 537 -7.92 -9.75 -24.24
N ALA A 538 -8.28 -10.94 -24.72
CA ALA A 538 -8.63 -11.17 -26.12
C ALA A 538 -9.81 -10.29 -26.54
N ALA A 539 -10.87 -10.25 -25.73
CA ALA A 539 -12.03 -9.40 -25.96
C ALA A 539 -11.66 -7.90 -25.94
N ALA A 540 -10.70 -7.48 -25.12
CA ALA A 540 -10.21 -6.10 -25.14
C ALA A 540 -9.50 -5.79 -26.46
N GLY A 541 -8.65 -6.70 -26.95
CA GLY A 541 -8.03 -6.62 -28.26
C GLY A 541 -9.07 -6.45 -29.36
N ASP A 542 -10.12 -7.27 -29.39
CA ASP A 542 -11.18 -7.21 -30.40
C ASP A 542 -11.96 -5.89 -30.38
N ARG A 543 -12.07 -5.22 -29.20
CA ARG A 543 -12.68 -3.90 -29.05
C ARG A 543 -11.80 -2.73 -29.52
N GLY A 544 -10.58 -2.98 -30.00
CA GLY A 544 -9.65 -1.93 -30.44
C GLY A 544 -8.66 -1.46 -29.38
N VAL A 545 -8.52 -2.17 -28.25
CA VAL A 545 -7.47 -1.90 -27.26
C VAL A 545 -6.15 -2.42 -27.81
N LYS A 546 -5.09 -1.60 -27.75
CA LYS A 546 -3.74 -2.04 -28.12
C LYS A 546 -3.17 -2.92 -27.01
N ILE A 547 -2.68 -4.12 -27.35
CA ILE A 547 -2.14 -5.07 -26.37
C ILE A 547 -0.62 -5.13 -26.50
N LEU A 548 0.11 -4.74 -25.45
CA LEU A 548 1.57 -4.79 -25.38
C LEU A 548 2.00 -5.88 -24.39
N PRO A 549 2.20 -7.13 -24.85
CA PRO A 549 2.87 -8.15 -24.06
C PRO A 549 4.37 -7.86 -23.97
N LEU A 550 4.89 -7.85 -22.75
CA LEU A 550 6.32 -7.73 -22.48
C LEU A 550 6.82 -9.06 -21.91
N GLY A 551 7.86 -9.62 -22.52
CA GLY A 551 8.46 -10.87 -22.07
C GLY A 551 7.57 -12.10 -22.30
N LEU A 552 7.57 -13.02 -21.35
CA LEU A 552 6.86 -14.29 -21.48
C LEU A 552 5.39 -14.15 -21.10
N THR A 553 4.49 -14.73 -21.90
CA THR A 553 3.05 -14.70 -21.64
C THR A 553 2.37 -16.05 -21.79
N GLY A 554 1.58 -16.44 -20.78
CA GLY A 554 0.63 -17.56 -20.83
C GLY A 554 1.26 -18.96 -20.81
N GLN A 555 2.48 -19.12 -20.31
CA GLN A 555 3.17 -20.42 -20.22
C GLN A 555 2.44 -21.39 -19.29
N TYR A 556 1.85 -20.87 -18.21
CA TYR A 556 1.20 -21.67 -17.18
C TYR A 556 -0.25 -21.24 -16.96
N ASP A 557 -1.08 -22.18 -16.54
CA ASP A 557 -2.39 -21.87 -15.97
C ASP A 557 -2.30 -21.37 -14.53
N GLU A 558 -3.44 -21.00 -13.96
CA GLU A 558 -3.56 -20.55 -12.57
C GLU A 558 -3.16 -21.61 -11.53
N ASN A 559 -3.08 -22.88 -11.93
CA ASN A 559 -2.64 -24.00 -11.08
C ASN A 559 -1.18 -24.37 -11.32
N GLY A 560 -0.44 -23.58 -12.10
CA GLY A 560 0.98 -23.79 -12.40
C GLY A 560 1.26 -24.86 -13.44
N ARG A 561 0.23 -25.36 -14.14
CA ARG A 561 0.40 -26.37 -15.20
C ARG A 561 0.92 -25.73 -16.46
N GLU A 562 2.00 -26.29 -16.99
CA GLU A 562 2.53 -25.88 -18.28
C GLU A 562 1.51 -26.16 -19.39
N ARG A 563 1.28 -25.14 -20.23
CA ARG A 563 0.43 -25.28 -21.41
C ARG A 563 1.24 -25.91 -22.55
N ALA A 564 0.58 -26.73 -23.37
CA ALA A 564 1.17 -27.22 -24.60
C ALA A 564 1.66 -26.05 -25.48
N LYS A 565 2.77 -26.25 -26.21
CA LYS A 565 3.42 -25.18 -26.99
C LYS A 565 2.53 -24.58 -28.09
N ASP A 566 1.59 -25.37 -28.61
CA ASP A 566 0.61 -24.98 -29.63
C ASP A 566 -0.69 -24.41 -29.03
N ASN A 567 -0.78 -24.31 -27.70
CA ASN A 567 -1.93 -23.71 -27.04
C ASN A 567 -2.05 -22.22 -27.44
N PRO A 568 -3.21 -21.75 -27.94
CA PRO A 568 -3.38 -20.40 -28.47
C PRO A 568 -3.22 -19.28 -27.43
N ILE A 569 -3.22 -19.61 -26.13
CA ILE A 569 -2.94 -18.70 -25.03
C ILE A 569 -1.44 -18.38 -24.95
N VAL A 570 -0.56 -19.33 -25.26
CA VAL A 570 0.89 -19.13 -25.17
C VAL A 570 1.32 -18.06 -26.18
N GLY A 571 2.02 -17.01 -25.72
CA GLY A 571 2.49 -15.93 -26.60
C GLY A 571 1.38 -15.12 -27.27
N PHE A 572 0.13 -15.27 -26.82
CA PHE A 572 -1.02 -14.52 -27.32
C PHE A 572 -1.21 -14.64 -28.84
N VAL A 573 -1.04 -15.83 -29.40
CA VAL A 573 -1.09 -16.07 -30.85
C VAL A 573 -2.34 -15.45 -31.49
N LYS A 574 -3.50 -15.64 -30.86
CA LYS A 574 -4.81 -15.20 -31.39
C LYS A 574 -5.32 -13.85 -30.86
N VAL A 575 -4.55 -13.12 -30.05
CA VAL A 575 -4.99 -11.82 -29.52
C VAL A 575 -4.84 -10.75 -30.61
N ALA A 576 -5.92 -10.02 -30.89
CA ALA A 576 -5.94 -8.92 -31.85
C ALA A 576 -5.22 -7.66 -31.31
N ASN A 577 -4.90 -6.72 -32.21
CA ASN A 577 -4.33 -5.40 -31.88
C ASN A 577 -3.05 -5.43 -31.01
N LYS A 578 -2.24 -6.49 -31.17
CA LYS A 578 -0.92 -6.57 -30.54
C LYS A 578 0.03 -5.52 -31.10
N VAL A 579 0.78 -4.88 -30.21
CA VAL A 579 1.87 -3.96 -30.54
C VAL A 579 3.18 -4.47 -29.92
N SER A 580 4.31 -4.15 -30.53
CA SER A 580 5.65 -4.60 -30.09
C SER A 580 6.42 -3.57 -29.26
N ALA A 581 5.94 -2.33 -29.23
CA ALA A 581 6.54 -1.24 -28.48
C ALA A 581 5.46 -0.23 -28.06
N ILE A 582 5.79 0.62 -27.09
CA ILE A 582 4.93 1.72 -26.66
C ILE A 582 4.80 2.73 -27.82
N PRO A 583 3.61 2.96 -28.37
CA PRO A 583 3.42 3.92 -29.46
C PRO A 583 3.69 5.36 -29.00
N GLN A 584 4.15 6.21 -29.91
CA GLN A 584 4.61 7.57 -29.57
C GLN A 584 3.48 8.47 -29.05
N GLU A 585 2.25 8.24 -29.48
CA GLU A 585 1.09 9.01 -29.04
C GLU A 585 0.74 8.86 -27.55
N TYR A 586 1.26 7.85 -26.86
CA TYR A 586 1.09 7.66 -25.41
C TYR A 586 2.20 8.33 -24.58
N LYS A 587 3.18 8.99 -25.23
CA LYS A 587 4.31 9.64 -24.57
C LYS A 587 4.12 11.15 -24.50
N VAL A 588 4.54 11.74 -23.41
CA VAL A 588 4.82 13.19 -23.36
C VAL A 588 6.27 13.37 -23.79
N GLN A 589 6.47 13.93 -24.98
CA GLN A 589 7.78 14.11 -25.59
C GLN A 589 8.51 15.28 -24.92
N MET A 590 9.78 15.07 -24.59
CA MET A 590 10.64 16.07 -23.96
C MET A 590 11.86 16.32 -24.85
N SER A 591 12.37 17.54 -24.89
CA SER A 591 13.66 17.83 -25.53
C SER A 591 14.87 17.29 -24.75
N ILE A 592 14.64 16.83 -23.52
CA ILE A 592 15.66 16.28 -22.62
C ILE A 592 15.04 15.09 -21.91
N ASP A 593 15.75 13.95 -21.91
CA ASP A 593 15.37 12.76 -21.14
C ASP A 593 15.48 13.02 -19.62
N GLY A 594 15.05 12.07 -18.79
CA GLY A 594 15.21 12.22 -17.34
C GLY A 594 14.04 12.91 -16.63
N ILE A 595 12.89 13.08 -17.31
CA ILE A 595 11.73 13.80 -16.79
C ILE A 595 10.50 12.89 -16.86
N MET A 596 9.83 12.73 -15.73
CA MET A 596 8.57 12.01 -15.62
C MET A 596 7.40 12.94 -15.94
N ALA A 597 6.33 12.38 -16.51
CA ALA A 597 5.10 13.11 -16.81
C ALA A 597 3.87 12.38 -16.27
N GLU A 598 2.92 13.15 -15.74
CA GLU A 598 1.60 12.66 -15.33
C GLU A 598 0.51 13.57 -15.88
N THR A 599 -0.62 12.97 -16.27
CA THR A 599 -1.73 13.69 -16.92
C THR A 599 -3.02 13.45 -16.19
N GLN A 600 -3.65 14.54 -15.74
CA GLN A 600 -4.83 14.48 -14.90
C GLN A 600 -5.85 15.53 -15.32
N VAL A 601 -7.07 15.41 -14.79
CA VAL A 601 -8.11 16.43 -14.88
C VAL A 601 -8.54 16.80 -13.47
N ASN A 602 -8.62 18.09 -13.16
CA ASN A 602 -9.07 18.56 -11.85
C ASN A 602 -10.60 18.62 -11.74
N LYS A 603 -11.11 18.92 -10.54
CA LYS A 603 -12.56 19.04 -10.28
C LYS A 603 -13.31 20.04 -11.17
N ASN A 604 -12.61 21.01 -11.76
CA ASN A 604 -13.18 22.00 -12.68
C ASN A 604 -13.21 21.51 -14.15
N GLY A 605 -12.73 20.30 -14.41
CA GLY A 605 -12.57 19.78 -15.77
C GLY A 605 -11.39 20.38 -16.52
N GLU A 606 -10.45 21.04 -15.84
CA GLU A 606 -9.22 21.55 -16.44
C GLU A 606 -8.19 20.43 -16.57
N PHE A 607 -7.52 20.35 -17.73
CA PHE A 607 -6.42 19.41 -17.92
C PHE A 607 -5.17 19.89 -17.18
N VAL A 608 -4.49 18.97 -16.51
CA VAL A 608 -3.29 19.21 -15.72
C VAL A 608 -2.18 18.28 -16.19
N LEU A 609 -1.07 18.86 -16.66
CA LEU A 609 0.18 18.15 -16.95
C LEU A 609 1.17 18.40 -15.80
N HIS A 610 1.61 17.35 -15.14
CA HIS A 610 2.69 17.42 -14.16
C HIS A 610 3.99 16.90 -14.76
N LEU A 611 5.08 17.59 -14.45
CA LEU A 611 6.45 17.21 -14.78
C LEU A 611 7.25 17.13 -13.49
N LEU A 612 8.04 16.07 -13.34
CA LEU A 612 8.93 15.87 -12.19
C LEU A 612 10.27 15.32 -12.68
N ARG A 613 11.37 15.84 -12.13
CA ARG A 613 12.72 15.42 -12.49
C ARG A 613 13.37 14.62 -11.35
N PRO A 614 13.53 13.29 -11.49
CA PRO A 614 14.20 12.47 -10.47
C PRO A 614 15.66 12.85 -10.19
N GLY A 615 16.38 13.43 -11.16
CA GLY A 615 17.76 13.91 -11.00
C GLY A 615 17.90 15.41 -11.31
N ASN A 616 17.67 16.29 -10.33
CA ASN A 616 17.64 17.76 -10.50
C ASN A 616 18.92 18.49 -10.04
N THR A 617 20.10 17.90 -10.25
CA THR A 617 21.40 18.48 -9.79
C THR A 617 21.77 19.82 -10.46
N SER A 618 21.06 20.22 -11.51
CA SER A 618 21.25 21.48 -12.23
C SER A 618 19.91 22.04 -12.70
N THR A 619 19.85 23.32 -13.04
CA THR A 619 18.66 23.91 -13.68
C THR A 619 18.72 23.71 -15.19
N ILE A 620 17.63 23.23 -15.79
CA ILE A 620 17.44 23.18 -17.24
C ILE A 620 17.00 24.56 -17.72
N ALA A 621 17.85 25.22 -18.49
CA ALA A 621 17.59 26.58 -18.98
C ALA A 621 16.32 26.66 -19.84
N GLU A 622 16.13 25.68 -20.74
CA GLU A 622 14.95 25.57 -21.60
C GLU A 622 14.58 24.09 -21.81
N LEU A 623 13.31 23.77 -21.60
CA LEU A 623 12.70 22.47 -21.80
C LEU A 623 11.52 22.62 -22.77
N ASN A 624 11.58 21.91 -23.89
CA ASN A 624 10.45 21.80 -24.81
C ASN A 624 9.67 20.52 -24.50
N VAL A 625 8.36 20.64 -24.40
CA VAL A 625 7.44 19.55 -24.06
C VAL A 625 6.37 19.46 -25.13
N ALA A 626 6.13 18.29 -25.70
CA ALA A 626 5.09 18.08 -26.70
C ALA A 626 4.22 16.86 -26.37
N PHE A 627 2.91 16.97 -26.58
CA PHE A 627 1.98 15.85 -26.36
C PHE A 627 0.72 16.02 -27.23
N GLY A 628 0.16 14.88 -27.64
CA GLY A 628 -1.05 14.81 -28.44
C GLY A 628 -2.32 14.50 -27.64
N ASP A 629 -3.43 14.30 -28.36
CA ASP A 629 -4.76 14.09 -27.79
C ASP A 629 -4.88 12.83 -26.92
N VAL A 630 -4.08 11.79 -27.19
CA VAL A 630 -4.07 10.55 -26.40
C VAL A 630 -3.55 10.81 -24.97
N CYS A 631 -2.50 11.62 -24.82
CA CYS A 631 -2.00 12.07 -23.51
C CYS A 631 -2.94 13.09 -22.86
N ALA A 632 -3.65 13.88 -23.66
CA ALA A 632 -4.64 14.86 -23.21
C ALA A 632 -6.07 14.32 -23.14
N ALA A 633 -6.23 12.99 -22.98
CA ALA A 633 -7.55 12.38 -22.93
C ALA A 633 -8.43 13.04 -21.85
N GLY A 634 -9.72 13.21 -22.14
CA GLY A 634 -10.64 13.92 -21.24
C GLY A 634 -10.61 15.44 -21.36
N CYS A 635 -9.71 16.02 -22.15
CA CYS A 635 -9.72 17.44 -22.49
C CYS A 635 -10.51 17.69 -23.78
N ALA A 636 -11.65 18.39 -23.71
CA ALA A 636 -12.34 18.86 -24.90
C ALA A 636 -11.61 20.09 -25.48
N ASN A 637 -11.07 19.95 -26.69
CA ASN A 637 -10.49 21.04 -27.48
C ASN A 637 -9.31 21.77 -26.79
N LEU A 638 -8.20 21.07 -26.60
CA LEU A 638 -6.98 21.60 -25.97
C LEU A 638 -6.43 22.88 -26.65
N LYS A 639 -6.78 23.12 -27.92
CA LYS A 639 -6.40 24.32 -28.69
C LYS A 639 -7.05 25.62 -28.21
N ALA A 640 -8.18 25.52 -27.51
CA ALA A 640 -8.89 26.67 -26.98
C ALA A 640 -8.42 27.07 -25.57
N LEU A 641 -7.49 26.32 -24.97
CA LEU A 641 -7.15 26.45 -23.57
C LEU A 641 -5.88 27.26 -23.35
N ASN A 642 -5.88 28.09 -22.31
CA ASN A 642 -4.72 28.88 -21.91
C ASN A 642 -3.91 28.14 -20.82
N PRO A 643 -2.64 27.80 -21.05
CA PRO A 643 -1.81 27.14 -20.05
C PRO A 643 -1.31 28.12 -18.98
N GLU A 644 -1.44 27.72 -17.72
CA GLU A 644 -0.90 28.41 -16.55
C GLU A 644 0.07 27.48 -15.80
N ARG A 645 1.24 27.99 -15.47
CA ARG A 645 2.33 27.23 -14.82
C ARG A 645 2.33 27.41 -13.30
N PHE A 646 2.66 26.34 -12.59
CA PHE A 646 2.88 26.25 -11.15
C PHE A 646 4.17 25.45 -10.88
N SER A 647 5.02 25.89 -9.96
CA SER A 647 6.27 25.20 -9.61
C SER A 647 6.71 25.59 -8.19
N VAL A 648 7.39 24.66 -7.51
CA VAL A 648 8.14 24.92 -6.26
C VAL A 648 9.50 25.56 -6.53
N ASP A 649 9.97 25.54 -7.77
CA ASP A 649 11.24 26.12 -8.18
C ASP A 649 11.04 27.61 -8.50
N ASP A 650 11.76 28.47 -7.80
CA ASP A 650 11.80 29.89 -8.09
C ASP A 650 12.36 30.13 -9.51
N GLY A 651 11.71 31.04 -10.25
CA GLY A 651 12.14 31.42 -11.59
C GLY A 651 11.76 30.46 -12.72
N CYS A 652 11.11 29.31 -12.43
CA CYS A 652 10.54 28.44 -13.45
C CYS A 652 9.36 29.14 -14.14
N THR A 653 9.45 29.36 -15.45
CA THR A 653 8.47 30.15 -16.24
C THR A 653 8.00 29.41 -17.49
N LEU A 654 6.77 29.72 -17.93
CA LEU A 654 6.25 29.26 -19.21
C LEU A 654 6.52 30.34 -20.28
N ALA A 655 7.48 30.09 -21.16
CA ALA A 655 7.94 31.04 -22.19
C ALA A 655 7.13 30.97 -23.49
N GLY A 656 6.26 29.97 -23.65
CA GLY A 656 5.30 29.90 -24.75
C GLY A 656 4.57 28.57 -24.83
N ALA A 657 3.43 28.60 -25.50
CA ALA A 657 2.64 27.44 -25.86
C ALA A 657 2.18 27.58 -27.31
N LYS A 658 2.19 26.48 -28.05
CA LYS A 658 1.70 26.40 -29.43
C LYS A 658 0.78 25.19 -29.56
N HIS A 659 -0.28 25.35 -30.34
CA HIS A 659 -1.25 24.30 -30.64
C HIS A 659 -1.28 24.06 -32.15
N ASP A 660 -1.22 22.81 -32.56
CA ASP A 660 -1.30 22.42 -33.98
C ASP A 660 -2.21 21.20 -34.16
N ALA A 661 -2.20 20.58 -35.34
CA ALA A 661 -3.00 19.38 -35.59
C ALA A 661 -2.51 18.13 -34.84
N ALA A 662 -1.24 18.10 -34.41
CA ALA A 662 -0.61 16.98 -33.73
C ALA A 662 -0.74 17.06 -32.20
N GLY A 663 -0.96 18.26 -31.64
CA GLY A 663 -1.23 18.46 -30.22
C GLY A 663 -0.80 19.83 -29.70
N CYS A 664 -0.11 19.83 -28.56
CA CYS A 664 0.42 21.02 -27.92
C CYS A 664 1.93 20.91 -27.71
N THR A 665 2.64 22.01 -27.96
CA THR A 665 4.05 22.18 -27.61
C THR A 665 4.19 23.33 -26.62
N LEU A 666 4.90 23.09 -25.51
CA LEU A 666 5.20 24.04 -24.45
C LEU A 666 6.70 24.29 -24.39
N ARG A 667 7.08 25.51 -24.02
CA ARG A 667 8.47 25.89 -23.77
C ARG A 667 8.58 26.43 -22.35
N ILE A 668 9.26 25.67 -21.49
CA ILE A 668 9.43 25.97 -20.07
C ILE A 668 10.88 26.41 -19.86
N ARG A 669 11.09 27.51 -19.13
CA ARG A 669 12.43 28.00 -18.78
C ARG A 669 12.74 27.78 -17.31
N ASN A 670 14.02 27.59 -17.03
CA ASN A 670 14.56 27.39 -15.68
C ASN A 670 13.87 26.25 -14.91
N PHE A 671 13.63 25.12 -15.58
CA PHE A 671 13.02 23.94 -14.95
C PHE A 671 14.05 23.20 -14.10
N ARG A 672 13.72 22.87 -12.83
CA ARG A 672 14.65 22.19 -11.93
C ARG A 672 14.04 20.92 -11.33
N THR A 673 13.04 21.04 -10.47
CA THR A 673 12.44 19.95 -9.69
C THR A 673 11.11 19.50 -10.29
N MET A 674 10.11 20.38 -10.27
CA MET A 674 8.75 20.06 -10.70
C MET A 674 8.08 21.24 -11.39
N CYS A 675 7.17 20.96 -12.30
CA CYS A 675 6.35 21.97 -12.96
C CYS A 675 4.99 21.35 -13.27
N SER A 676 3.92 22.02 -12.86
CA SER A 676 2.55 21.66 -13.20
C SER A 676 1.97 22.72 -14.11
N ILE A 677 1.27 22.30 -15.16
CA ILE A 677 0.67 23.19 -16.15
C ILE A 677 -0.81 22.87 -16.23
N VAL A 678 -1.64 23.87 -15.90
CA VAL A 678 -3.10 23.77 -15.93
C VAL A 678 -3.61 24.47 -17.17
N PHE A 679 -4.41 23.79 -17.98
CA PHE A 679 -5.00 24.33 -19.19
C PHE A 679 -6.42 24.80 -18.88
N LYS A 680 -6.60 26.12 -18.77
CA LYS A 680 -7.88 26.76 -18.46
C LYS A 680 -8.76 26.85 -19.69
N LYS A 681 -10.07 26.67 -19.49
CA LYS A 681 -11.09 27.01 -20.49
C LYS A 681 -11.16 28.50 -20.77
#